data_AF-A0AA96IVG2-F1
#
_entry.id   AF-A0AA96IVG2-F1
#
_cell.length_a   1.000
_cell.length_b   1.000
_cell.length_c   1.000
_cell.angle_alpha   90.00
_cell.angle_beta   90.00
_cell.angle_gamma   90.00
#
_symmetry.space_group_name_H-M   'P 1'
#
loop_
_entity.id
_entity.type
_entity.pdbx_description
1 polymer ?
#
loop_
_entity_poly.entity_id
_entity_poly.type
_entity_poly.pdbx_seq_one_letter_code
_entity_poly.pdbx_strand_id
1 'polypeptide(L)'
;MTVNTSTAQAQYTGNGVTHIFAIPFYFLVDTDIKISKKAAATGVVTVLVLNSDYTLTGAGNGAGGSATLVAAPASGDQVLIERNVAAVQQTAYPSNSVFPSASHEMALDRLTMLVQQLQVADGRTLTRGGLATSYDITPYGLTGIPTAVNPTDAVSLSQAQTIAAGAAGGIVPSLIVTYPGLAAAGGAGYVGFQLADTGSVARTAQTKMRDYVSLKDFGAVGNGTTDDTAAIQAAVNACVTSGKTLLVPAGKYRTTSVISVGGKLDMVGEGTSVDRGTGVPGTGSWFYLNHSGQGFFLVTTQQGGIFQKFGTYRSHPAPGVGWTPTVYDYDFFMSPAANEWTFKDMMLLNPYKGIKCSNRPTIDNVKMHAFVEGICIDDCRDTARLQNVHMWPFWSEDTNVTAYTLSNLKAYRFLRVDNPTMVGCFCIFANKGLSIENGATGTTYALRASCINFDGVVNGLVVDAAATGATMQVSNIIVQNKYDSVSVGAGVQIAGTNCQAIITGLSGYDFPQGIVRVDGTSNTVVVSSASFFNWDRASAGVPAVVCGAGNYCSVIDYSASNTFSTVAARFSDNVKTKHNDIITTSAVDVQAGMQHAGNIVLMSATRFLYLPGLVSGTAQNLPNGTRITVVNAQGSGGNVTVAPVSGVTLYRGGTSTNIVLSAGSAVTVLKTGDNAWIGL
;
A
#
# COMPACT_ATOMS: atom_id res chain seq x y z
N MET A 1 -2.00 94.60 45.09
CA MET A 1 -2.61 94.09 43.85
C MET A 1 -2.90 92.64 44.11
N THR A 2 -4.14 92.18 44.02
CA THR A 2 -4.55 90.87 44.55
C THR A 2 -4.52 89.78 43.48
N VAL A 3 -4.18 88.54 43.85
CA VAL A 3 -4.28 87.37 42.96
C VAL A 3 -5.75 86.99 42.78
N ASN A 4 -6.33 87.39 41.65
CA ASN A 4 -7.77 87.23 41.37
C ASN A 4 -8.09 86.23 40.23
N THR A 5 -7.09 85.56 39.66
CA THR A 5 -7.25 84.53 38.63
C THR A 5 -6.74 83.18 39.14
N SER A 6 -7.23 82.08 38.60
CA SER A 6 -6.70 80.73 38.85
C SER A 6 -5.54 80.36 37.91
N THR A 7 -5.20 81.21 36.95
CA THR A 7 -4.14 80.97 35.97
C THR A 7 -2.77 81.09 36.64
N ALA A 8 -1.96 80.04 36.52
CA ALA A 8 -0.62 79.95 37.12
C ALA A 8 0.46 79.47 36.13
N GLN A 9 0.05 79.16 34.90
CA GLN A 9 0.92 78.73 33.82
C GLN A 9 0.34 79.16 32.47
N ALA A 10 1.19 79.25 31.46
CA ALA A 10 0.83 79.46 30.07
C ALA A 10 1.71 78.58 29.17
N GLN A 11 1.10 78.03 28.12
CA GLN A 11 1.79 77.18 27.15
C GLN A 11 1.71 77.79 25.76
N TYR A 12 2.84 77.77 25.06
CA TYR A 12 2.98 78.32 23.71
C TYR A 12 3.64 77.29 22.79
N THR A 13 3.30 77.35 21.51
CA THR A 13 3.98 76.57 20.47
C THR A 13 4.93 77.49 19.70
N GLY A 14 6.20 77.07 19.60
CA GLY A 14 7.21 77.74 18.81
C GLY A 14 6.88 77.71 17.33
N ASN A 15 7.21 78.78 16.62
CA ASN A 15 7.11 78.91 15.17
C ASN A 15 8.48 79.16 14.52
N GLY A 16 9.58 79.11 15.29
CA GLY A 16 10.92 79.42 14.85
C GLY A 16 11.26 80.91 14.77
N VAL A 17 10.33 81.82 15.09
CA VAL A 17 10.50 83.28 14.89
C VAL A 17 10.12 84.11 16.12
N THR A 18 9.07 83.74 16.86
CA THR A 18 8.58 84.52 17.99
C THR A 18 9.52 84.42 19.21
N HIS A 19 9.94 85.58 19.72
CA HIS A 19 10.79 85.68 20.92
C HIS A 19 10.02 86.11 22.18
N ILE A 20 8.91 86.83 22.02
CA ILE A 20 8.16 87.42 23.14
C ILE A 20 6.89 86.60 23.39
N PHE A 21 6.71 86.15 24.63
CA PHE A 21 5.56 85.37 25.09
C PHE A 21 4.91 86.06 26.28
N ALA A 22 3.59 86.13 26.29
CA ALA A 22 2.86 86.77 27.39
C ALA A 22 2.94 85.92 28.66
N ILE A 23 2.87 86.57 29.82
CA ILE A 23 2.67 85.95 31.12
C ILE A 23 1.32 86.46 31.61
N PRO A 24 0.22 85.71 31.40
CA PRO A 24 -1.14 86.18 31.65
C PRO A 24 -1.55 86.13 33.13
N PHE A 25 -0.59 86.04 34.04
CA PHE A 25 -0.82 85.91 35.47
C PHE A 25 0.18 86.73 36.28
N TYR A 26 -0.26 87.17 37.45
CA TYR A 26 0.52 87.98 38.37
C TYR A 26 1.70 87.20 38.97
N PHE A 27 2.87 87.84 39.06
CA PHE A 27 4.09 87.39 39.73
C PHE A 27 4.78 88.57 40.44
N LEU A 28 5.44 88.31 41.58
CA LEU A 28 5.95 89.37 42.46
C LEU A 28 7.36 89.81 42.07
N VAL A 29 8.23 88.85 41.78
CA VAL A 29 9.61 89.06 41.31
C VAL A 29 9.95 88.10 40.18
N ASP A 30 10.92 88.43 39.33
CA ASP A 30 11.27 87.62 38.15
C ASP A 30 11.64 86.16 38.49
N THR A 31 12.22 85.93 39.67
CA THR A 31 12.57 84.57 40.13
C THR A 31 11.36 83.70 40.44
N ASP A 32 10.16 84.29 40.54
CA ASP A 32 8.89 83.56 40.73
C ASP A 32 8.36 82.94 39.44
N ILE A 33 9.09 83.05 38.33
CA ILE A 33 8.74 82.44 37.04
C ILE A 33 9.80 81.42 36.66
N LYS A 34 9.35 80.30 36.12
CA LYS A 34 10.19 79.27 35.52
C LYS A 34 9.69 79.00 34.10
N ILE A 35 10.61 78.93 33.15
CA ILE A 35 10.31 78.59 31.76
C ILE A 35 10.99 77.27 31.40
N SER A 36 10.24 76.35 30.83
CA SER A 36 10.76 75.09 30.29
C SER A 36 10.38 74.97 28.81
N LYS A 37 11.29 74.43 28.00
CA LYS A 37 11.06 74.17 26.57
C LYS A 37 11.14 72.67 26.30
N LYS A 38 10.17 72.12 25.58
CA LYS A 38 10.20 70.75 25.05
C LYS A 38 10.49 70.78 23.55
N ALA A 39 11.59 70.14 23.15
CA ALA A 39 11.96 70.03 21.75
C ALA A 39 11.00 69.09 21.00
N ALA A 40 10.42 69.52 19.88
CA ALA A 40 9.48 68.70 19.12
C ALA A 40 10.14 67.44 18.53
N ALA A 41 11.38 67.57 18.05
CA ALA A 41 12.09 66.51 17.35
C ALA A 41 12.54 65.35 18.26
N THR A 42 12.88 65.63 19.51
CA THR A 42 13.46 64.64 20.44
C THR A 42 12.58 64.36 21.66
N GLY A 43 11.58 65.21 21.93
CA GLY A 43 10.76 65.14 23.12
C GLY A 43 11.47 65.55 24.42
N VAL A 44 12.75 65.94 24.36
CA VAL A 44 13.56 66.35 25.51
C VAL A 44 13.04 67.67 26.08
N VAL A 45 12.89 67.74 27.41
CA VAL A 45 12.50 68.94 28.16
C VAL A 45 13.73 69.58 28.77
N THR A 46 13.93 70.87 28.53
CA THR A 46 15.02 71.68 29.06
C THR A 46 14.45 72.85 29.87
N VAL A 47 14.94 73.04 31.10
CA VAL A 47 14.61 74.23 31.91
C VAL A 47 15.52 75.38 31.46
N LEU A 48 14.93 76.51 31.11
CA LEU A 48 15.66 77.71 30.69
C LEU A 48 16.13 78.51 31.91
N VAL A 49 17.25 79.21 31.78
CA VAL A 49 17.89 79.99 32.84
C VAL A 49 17.58 81.48 32.70
N LEU A 50 17.02 82.08 33.75
CA LEU A 50 16.73 83.52 33.79
C LEU A 50 18.02 84.34 33.60
N ASN A 51 17.95 85.41 32.81
CA ASN A 51 19.06 86.29 32.39
C ASN A 51 20.10 85.67 31.45
N SER A 52 20.04 84.36 31.17
CA SER A 52 20.88 83.70 30.16
C SER A 52 20.08 83.30 28.92
N ASP A 53 18.94 82.64 29.13
CA ASP A 53 18.09 82.12 28.05
C ASP A 53 16.83 82.98 27.83
N TYR A 54 16.41 83.74 28.84
CA TYR A 54 15.28 84.66 28.74
C TYR A 54 15.37 85.81 29.75
N THR A 55 14.67 86.90 29.46
CA THR A 55 14.43 88.03 30.37
C THR A 55 12.94 88.24 30.59
N LEU A 56 12.56 88.89 31.70
CA LEU A 56 11.18 89.12 32.08
C LEU A 56 10.88 90.61 32.23
N THR A 57 9.63 90.99 31.99
CA THR A 57 9.08 92.30 32.34
C THR A 57 7.71 92.12 32.99
N GLY A 58 7.31 93.04 33.87
CA GLY A 58 5.98 93.01 34.50
C GLY A 58 5.93 92.44 35.92
N ALA A 59 7.07 92.23 36.60
CA ALA A 59 7.09 91.91 38.03
C ALA A 59 6.34 92.98 38.83
N GLY A 60 5.48 92.55 39.75
CA GLY A 60 4.63 93.47 40.53
C GLY A 60 3.39 94.00 39.78
N ASN A 61 3.24 93.72 38.48
CA ASN A 61 2.03 94.05 37.72
C ASN A 61 1.00 92.92 37.79
N GLY A 62 -0.19 93.23 38.30
CA GLY A 62 -1.30 92.29 38.49
C GLY A 62 -1.95 91.81 37.21
N ALA A 63 -1.72 92.49 36.08
CA ALA A 63 -2.07 91.98 34.75
C ALA A 63 -1.05 90.94 34.22
N GLY A 64 0.03 90.71 34.96
CA GLY A 64 1.15 89.89 34.54
C GLY A 64 2.16 90.67 33.69
N GLY A 65 2.85 89.97 32.80
CA GLY A 65 4.05 90.47 32.15
C GLY A 65 4.38 89.79 30.83
N SER A 66 5.65 89.80 30.44
CA SER A 66 6.13 89.08 29.25
C SER A 66 7.50 88.47 29.48
N ALA A 67 7.74 87.33 28.82
CA ALA A 67 9.04 86.68 28.73
C ALA A 67 9.61 86.89 27.32
N THR A 68 10.84 87.39 27.25
CA THR A 68 11.60 87.48 25.99
C THR A 68 12.70 86.43 25.98
N LEU A 69 12.56 85.41 25.14
CA LEU A 69 13.55 84.35 24.98
C LEU A 69 14.68 84.82 24.06
N VAL A 70 15.92 84.52 24.42
CA VAL A 70 17.12 84.87 23.65
C VAL A 70 17.14 84.15 22.30
N ALA A 71 16.76 82.87 22.28
CA ALA A 71 16.57 82.09 21.06
C ALA A 71 15.08 81.79 20.83
N ALA A 72 14.57 82.09 19.64
CA ALA A 72 13.20 81.72 19.27
C ALA A 72 13.03 80.19 19.33
N PRO A 73 12.02 79.67 20.04
CA PRO A 73 11.70 78.25 20.03
C PRO A 73 11.44 77.76 18.60
N ALA A 74 12.00 76.61 18.22
CA ALA A 74 11.85 76.07 16.88
C ALA A 74 10.38 75.74 16.57
N SER A 75 10.04 75.60 15.29
CA SER A 75 8.68 75.25 14.89
C SER A 75 8.23 73.93 15.54
N GLY A 76 7.15 73.97 16.30
CA GLY A 76 6.58 72.84 17.02
C GLY A 76 7.10 72.63 18.45
N ASP A 77 8.20 73.30 18.86
CA ASP A 77 8.67 73.26 20.25
C ASP A 77 7.57 73.77 21.18
N GLN A 78 7.43 73.17 22.36
CA GLN A 78 6.47 73.65 23.37
C GLN A 78 7.22 74.46 24.41
N VAL A 79 6.74 75.68 24.70
CA VAL A 79 7.24 76.51 25.80
C VAL A 79 6.19 76.54 26.90
N LEU A 80 6.59 76.14 28.10
CA LEU A 80 5.78 76.23 29.31
C LEU A 80 6.35 77.33 30.20
N ILE A 81 5.57 78.37 30.45
CA ILE A 81 5.84 79.39 31.46
C ILE A 81 4.99 79.04 32.67
N GLU A 82 5.61 78.80 33.81
CA GLU A 82 4.93 78.39 35.04
C GLU A 82 5.41 79.21 36.24
N ARG A 83 4.52 79.36 37.22
CA ARG A 83 4.87 79.97 38.50
C ARG A 83 5.83 79.08 39.29
N ASN A 84 6.82 79.70 39.91
CA ASN A 84 7.88 79.09 40.72
C ASN A 84 8.19 79.97 41.95
N VAL A 85 7.19 80.22 42.79
CA VAL A 85 7.35 81.00 44.01
C VAL A 85 8.08 80.16 45.06
N ALA A 86 9.10 80.74 45.69
CA ALA A 86 9.79 80.09 46.79
C ALA A 86 8.85 79.95 48.01
N ALA A 87 8.73 78.71 48.52
CA ALA A 87 7.88 78.33 49.64
C ALA A 87 8.46 78.77 51.00
N VAL A 88 8.66 80.07 51.17
CA VAL A 88 9.20 80.72 52.37
C VAL A 88 8.31 81.88 52.81
N GLN A 89 8.15 82.07 54.12
CA GLN A 89 7.52 83.27 54.69
C GLN A 89 8.59 84.32 54.97
N GLN A 90 8.62 85.39 54.17
CA GLN A 90 9.58 86.48 54.32
C GLN A 90 9.02 87.68 55.11
N THR A 91 7.70 87.71 55.35
CA THR A 91 7.03 88.83 56.03
C THR A 91 6.91 88.54 57.53
N ALA A 92 7.53 89.41 58.34
CA ALA A 92 7.40 89.43 59.80
C ALA A 92 6.85 90.79 60.24
N TYR A 93 5.78 90.79 61.04
CA TYR A 93 5.16 92.03 61.51
C TYR A 93 5.83 92.53 62.80
N PRO A 94 6.18 93.82 62.90
CA PRO A 94 6.65 94.41 64.16
C PRO A 94 5.51 94.49 65.18
N SER A 95 5.76 94.05 66.42
CA SER A 95 4.80 94.19 67.52
C SER A 95 4.44 95.66 67.78
N ASN A 96 3.15 95.95 68.01
CA ASN A 96 2.61 97.28 68.34
C ASN A 96 2.79 98.38 67.25
N SER A 97 2.94 97.99 65.98
CA SER A 97 3.01 98.92 64.84
C SER A 97 1.65 99.10 64.14
N VAL A 98 1.53 100.13 63.29
CA VAL A 98 0.38 100.33 62.40
C VAL A 98 0.30 99.15 61.41
N PHE A 99 -0.90 98.61 61.18
CA PHE A 99 -1.11 97.46 60.31
C PHE A 99 -0.58 97.72 58.87
N PRO A 100 0.45 96.98 58.41
CA PRO A 100 1.04 97.19 57.09
C PRO A 100 0.22 96.46 56.02
N SER A 101 -0.93 97.04 55.65
CA SER A 101 -1.89 96.39 54.74
C SER A 101 -1.27 95.93 53.41
N ALA A 102 -0.35 96.69 52.82
CA ALA A 102 0.34 96.31 51.59
C ALA A 102 1.23 95.06 51.76
N SER A 103 2.01 94.98 52.85
CA SER A 103 2.84 93.82 53.15
C SER A 103 1.99 92.60 53.53
N HIS A 104 0.86 92.83 54.20
CA HIS A 104 -0.11 91.78 54.52
C HIS A 104 -0.75 91.20 53.26
N GLU A 105 -1.21 92.05 52.36
CA GLU A 105 -1.80 91.62 51.08
C GLU A 105 -0.78 90.83 50.25
N MET A 106 0.46 91.32 50.13
CA MET A 106 1.51 90.62 49.40
C MET A 106 1.84 89.25 50.02
N ALA A 107 1.75 89.11 51.35
CA ALA A 107 1.92 87.82 52.02
C ALA A 107 0.77 86.85 51.69
N LEU A 108 -0.49 87.34 51.66
CA LEU A 108 -1.66 86.55 51.25
C LEU A 108 -1.63 86.17 49.77
N ASP A 109 -1.19 87.09 48.89
CA ASP A 109 -0.97 86.83 47.47
C ASP A 109 0.06 85.73 47.25
N ARG A 110 1.18 85.80 47.97
CA ARG A 110 2.24 84.78 47.90
C ARG A 110 1.73 83.41 48.34
N LEU A 111 0.92 83.34 49.39
CA LEU A 111 0.28 82.09 49.82
C LEU A 111 -0.71 81.56 48.77
N THR A 112 -1.54 82.44 48.20
CA THR A 112 -2.47 82.08 47.11
C THR A 112 -1.71 81.56 45.89
N MET A 113 -0.59 82.20 45.53
CA MET A 113 0.29 81.78 44.45
C MET A 113 0.92 80.40 44.69
N LEU A 114 1.36 80.11 45.93
CA LEU A 114 1.87 78.78 46.31
C LEU A 114 0.78 77.70 46.20
N VAL A 115 -0.46 78.01 46.60
CA VAL A 115 -1.60 77.09 46.43
C VAL A 115 -1.85 76.79 44.95
N GLN A 116 -1.87 77.81 44.10
CA GLN A 116 -2.05 77.62 42.65
C GLN A 116 -0.91 76.81 42.02
N GLN A 117 0.33 77.02 42.48
CA GLN A 117 1.48 76.24 42.04
C GLN A 117 1.34 74.76 42.44
N LEU A 118 0.86 74.48 43.65
CA LEU A 118 0.58 73.11 44.10
C LEU A 118 -0.54 72.44 43.31
N GLN A 119 -1.60 73.18 42.96
CA GLN A 119 -2.68 72.65 42.09
C GLN A 119 -2.18 72.24 40.71
N VAL A 120 -1.28 73.03 40.11
CA VAL A 120 -0.64 72.68 38.84
C VAL A 120 0.23 71.43 38.98
N ALA A 121 0.96 71.30 40.09
CA ALA A 121 1.79 70.13 40.35
C ALA A 121 0.94 68.86 40.56
N ASP A 122 -0.16 68.95 41.29
CA ASP A 122 -1.10 67.85 41.54
C ASP A 122 -1.69 67.30 40.23
N GLY A 123 -2.01 68.18 39.27
CA GLY A 123 -2.47 67.80 37.94
C GLY A 123 -1.47 67.02 37.09
N ARG A 124 -0.22 66.82 37.56
CA ARG A 124 0.83 66.02 36.91
C ARG A 124 1.10 64.70 37.66
N THR A 125 0.33 64.39 38.71
CA THR A 125 0.48 63.17 39.51
C THR A 125 -0.56 62.11 39.11
N LEU A 126 -0.35 60.85 39.55
CA LEU A 126 -1.38 59.83 39.44
C LEU A 126 -2.50 60.15 40.45
N THR A 127 -3.67 60.52 39.95
CA THR A 127 -4.84 60.79 40.79
C THR A 127 -5.84 59.64 40.73
N ARG A 128 -6.57 59.48 41.83
CA ARG A 128 -7.68 58.54 41.95
C ARG A 128 -8.92 59.34 42.28
N GLY A 129 -10.02 59.12 41.56
CA GLY A 129 -11.30 59.74 41.91
C GLY A 129 -11.72 59.40 43.35
N GLY A 130 -12.48 60.29 44.00
CA GLY A 130 -12.81 60.16 45.43
C GLY A 130 -13.47 58.83 45.84
N LEU A 131 -14.16 58.17 44.91
CA LEU A 131 -14.75 56.82 45.08
C LEU A 131 -14.20 55.78 44.09
N ALA A 132 -13.19 56.13 43.29
CA ALA A 132 -12.62 55.21 42.32
C ALA A 132 -11.76 54.15 43.03
N THR A 133 -11.82 52.92 42.53
CA THR A 133 -10.97 51.82 42.97
C THR A 133 -9.71 51.67 42.10
N SER A 134 -9.55 52.52 41.10
CA SER A 134 -8.46 52.49 40.11
C SER A 134 -7.93 53.89 39.78
N TYR A 135 -6.68 53.94 39.35
CA TYR A 135 -6.03 55.15 38.80
C TYR A 135 -6.23 55.18 37.29
N ASP A 136 -6.69 56.30 36.74
CA ASP A 136 -6.74 56.52 35.29
C ASP A 136 -5.46 57.23 34.84
N ILE A 137 -4.75 56.61 33.91
CA ILE A 137 -3.51 57.14 33.35
C ILE A 137 -3.69 57.68 31.94
N THR A 138 -4.87 57.55 31.33
CA THR A 138 -5.12 58.05 29.98
C THR A 138 -5.06 59.58 29.92
N PRO A 139 -4.48 60.18 28.87
CA PRO A 139 -3.87 59.59 27.66
C PRO A 139 -2.35 59.28 27.78
N TYR A 140 -1.80 59.28 29.00
CA TYR A 140 -0.37 59.11 29.26
C TYR A 140 0.02 57.63 29.45
N GLY A 141 1.34 57.36 29.36
CA GLY A 141 1.92 56.04 29.65
C GLY A 141 2.82 56.07 30.89
N LEU A 142 3.04 54.90 31.50
CA LEU A 142 3.99 54.73 32.62
C LEU A 142 5.34 54.23 32.08
N THR A 143 6.42 54.92 32.43
CA THR A 143 7.80 54.54 32.08
C THR A 143 8.62 54.27 33.34
N GLY A 144 9.64 53.41 33.25
CA GLY A 144 10.53 53.12 34.39
C GLY A 144 9.99 52.08 35.38
N ILE A 145 9.04 51.21 34.95
CA ILE A 145 8.53 50.11 35.77
C ILE A 145 9.68 49.11 36.02
N PRO A 146 10.07 48.85 37.28
CA PRO A 146 11.14 47.90 37.61
C PRO A 146 10.71 46.44 37.43
N THR A 147 11.66 45.52 37.51
CA THR A 147 11.34 44.08 37.49
C THR A 147 10.41 43.72 38.65
N ALA A 148 9.24 43.16 38.34
CA ALA A 148 8.23 42.73 39.29
C ALA A 148 8.76 41.55 40.12
N VAL A 149 8.56 41.61 41.44
CA VAL A 149 8.99 40.60 42.41
C VAL A 149 7.78 40.00 43.13
N ASN A 150 6.77 40.81 43.44
CA ASN A 150 5.57 40.39 44.16
C ASN A 150 4.36 40.23 43.23
N PRO A 151 3.35 39.43 43.63
CA PRO A 151 2.14 39.18 42.81
C PRO A 151 1.28 40.41 42.48
N THR A 152 1.48 41.51 43.21
CA THR A 152 0.73 42.77 43.06
C THR A 152 1.49 43.84 42.31
N ASP A 153 2.72 43.55 41.86
CA ASP A 153 3.55 44.51 41.14
C ASP A 153 3.02 44.72 39.72
N ALA A 154 3.14 45.95 39.21
CA ALA A 154 2.86 46.24 37.81
C ALA A 154 3.94 45.60 36.91
N VAL A 155 3.55 45.12 35.74
CA VAL A 155 4.46 44.55 34.73
C VAL A 155 4.50 45.41 33.49
N SER A 156 5.70 45.67 32.98
CA SER A 156 5.87 46.23 31.64
C SER A 156 5.51 45.20 30.56
N LEU A 157 5.19 45.67 29.35
CA LEU A 157 4.91 44.79 28.20
C LEU A 157 6.06 43.81 27.93
N SER A 158 7.32 44.24 28.08
CA SER A 158 8.50 43.38 27.88
C SER A 158 8.60 42.26 28.93
N GLN A 159 8.27 42.55 30.19
CA GLN A 159 8.21 41.53 31.24
C GLN A 159 7.09 40.51 30.97
N ALA A 160 5.91 40.98 30.57
CA ALA A 160 4.79 40.10 30.23
C ALA A 160 5.14 39.15 29.06
N GLN A 161 5.81 39.67 28.02
CA GLN A 161 6.29 38.87 26.89
C GLN A 161 7.35 37.83 27.31
N THR A 162 8.23 38.19 28.24
CA THR A 162 9.27 37.28 28.75
C THR A 162 8.68 36.16 29.60
N ILE A 163 7.72 36.47 30.49
CA ILE A 163 7.02 35.48 31.31
C ILE A 163 6.22 34.52 30.43
N ALA A 164 5.55 35.02 29.39
CA ALA A 164 4.81 34.19 28.44
C ALA A 164 5.70 33.20 27.66
N ALA A 165 6.97 33.54 27.42
CA ALA A 165 7.93 32.65 26.77
C ALA A 165 8.43 31.51 27.67
N GLY A 166 8.41 31.68 29.00
CA GLY A 166 8.86 30.68 29.98
C GLY A 166 7.82 29.64 30.38
N ALA A 167 6.53 29.89 30.12
CA ALA A 167 5.41 29.06 30.57
C ALA A 167 4.96 27.99 29.55
N ALA A 168 5.89 27.39 28.80
CA ALA A 168 5.62 26.27 27.87
C ALA A 168 5.47 24.92 28.61
N GLY A 169 4.55 24.88 29.58
CA GLY A 169 4.29 23.71 30.43
C GLY A 169 2.86 23.71 30.95
N GLY A 170 1.88 23.59 30.06
CA GLY A 170 0.48 23.35 30.43
C GLY A 170 -0.47 24.50 30.10
N ILE A 171 -1.19 24.34 28.99
CA ILE A 171 -2.53 24.86 28.67
C ILE A 171 -2.85 26.31 29.12
N VAL A 172 -2.98 27.22 28.15
CA VAL A 172 -4.14 28.12 28.12
C VAL A 172 -4.57 28.39 26.65
N PRO A 173 -5.86 28.23 26.32
CA PRO A 173 -6.41 28.61 25.02
C PRO A 173 -6.57 30.13 24.94
N SER A 174 -6.57 30.67 23.71
CA SER A 174 -6.92 32.05 23.33
C SER A 174 -5.82 33.11 23.14
N LEU A 175 -4.61 32.74 22.71
CA LEU A 175 -3.81 33.68 21.93
C LEU A 175 -3.06 32.97 20.81
N ILE A 176 -3.58 33.16 19.59
CA ILE A 176 -2.92 32.78 18.34
C ILE A 176 -1.62 33.58 18.26
N VAL A 177 -0.54 33.00 18.76
CA VAL A 177 0.80 33.32 18.30
C VAL A 177 1.07 32.30 17.21
N THR A 178 1.08 32.76 15.97
CA THR A 178 1.64 32.04 14.84
C THR A 178 3.12 31.79 15.15
N TYR A 179 3.43 30.73 15.88
CA TYR A 179 4.80 30.33 16.15
C TYR A 179 5.42 29.88 14.81
N PRO A 180 6.40 30.60 14.23
CA PRO A 180 7.10 30.12 13.04
C PRO A 180 7.77 28.75 13.26
N GLY A 181 8.02 28.37 14.52
CA GLY A 181 8.55 27.06 14.90
C GLY A 181 7.55 25.90 14.83
N LEU A 182 6.22 26.14 14.79
CA LEU A 182 5.24 25.05 14.73
C LEU A 182 5.19 24.39 13.35
N ALA A 183 5.49 25.15 12.28
CA ALA A 183 5.62 24.64 10.92
C ALA A 183 7.00 24.03 10.62
N ALA A 184 7.99 24.19 11.51
CA ALA A 184 9.31 23.60 11.34
C ALA A 184 9.30 22.08 11.60
N ALA A 185 10.34 21.36 11.17
CA ALA A 185 10.44 19.89 11.30
C ALA A 185 10.36 19.35 12.75
N GLY A 186 10.55 20.21 13.75
CA GLY A 186 10.42 19.90 15.18
C GLY A 186 9.13 20.42 15.83
N GLY A 187 8.29 21.17 15.10
CA GLY A 187 7.13 21.88 15.64
C GLY A 187 6.07 20.96 16.24
N ALA A 188 5.80 19.83 15.59
CA ALA A 188 4.90 18.80 16.12
C ALA A 188 5.46 18.09 17.38
N GLY A 189 6.73 18.31 17.73
CA GLY A 189 7.33 17.83 18.97
C GLY A 189 6.80 18.55 20.21
N TYR A 190 6.28 19.78 20.05
CA TYR A 190 5.68 20.56 21.13
C TYR A 190 4.22 20.22 21.42
N VAL A 191 3.59 19.42 20.55
CA VAL A 191 2.18 19.01 20.70
C VAL A 191 2.14 17.62 21.31
N GLY A 192 1.47 17.48 22.46
CA GLY A 192 1.22 16.18 23.09
C GLY A 192 0.14 15.38 22.36
N PHE A 193 0.27 14.06 22.37
CA PHE A 193 -0.70 13.09 21.87
C PHE A 193 -0.84 11.94 22.87
N GLN A 194 -2.09 11.63 23.25
CA GLN A 194 -2.42 10.45 24.02
C GLN A 194 -3.72 9.86 23.47
N LEU A 195 -3.72 8.55 23.25
CA LEU A 195 -4.90 7.83 22.79
C LEU A 195 -5.94 7.79 23.92
N ALA A 196 -7.23 7.92 23.61
CA ALA A 196 -8.28 8.01 24.65
C ALA A 196 -8.47 6.71 25.46
N ASP A 197 -7.95 5.58 24.97
CA ASP A 197 -8.09 4.27 25.62
C ASP A 197 -7.32 4.18 26.94
N THR A 198 -7.94 3.53 27.94
CA THR A 198 -7.36 3.29 29.27
C THR A 198 -6.01 2.59 29.16
N GLY A 199 -4.99 3.12 29.84
CA GLY A 199 -3.63 2.56 29.86
C GLY A 199 -2.71 3.05 28.73
N SER A 200 -3.18 3.94 27.85
CA SER A 200 -2.32 4.59 26.86
C SER A 200 -1.29 5.51 27.54
N VAL A 201 -0.11 5.63 26.95
CA VAL A 201 0.97 6.50 27.43
C VAL A 201 1.07 7.74 26.53
N ALA A 202 1.17 8.92 27.14
CA ALA A 202 1.37 10.17 26.41
C ALA A 202 2.71 10.17 25.66
N ARG A 203 2.69 10.68 24.43
CA ARG A 203 3.87 10.89 23.56
C ARG A 203 3.70 12.19 22.78
N THR A 204 4.69 12.63 22.02
CA THR A 204 4.52 13.79 21.14
C THR A 204 3.78 13.41 19.85
N ALA A 205 3.05 14.36 19.27
CA ALA A 205 2.39 14.21 17.98
C ALA A 205 3.42 13.88 16.88
N GLN A 206 4.60 14.51 16.93
CA GLN A 206 5.72 14.18 16.04
C GLN A 206 6.13 12.71 16.12
N THR A 207 6.37 12.20 17.33
CA THR A 207 6.74 10.80 17.47
C THR A 207 5.61 9.92 16.97
N LYS A 208 4.33 10.25 17.25
CA LYS A 208 3.16 9.49 16.78
C LYS A 208 3.03 9.43 15.26
N MET A 209 3.10 10.56 14.57
CA MET A 209 2.97 10.62 13.10
C MET A 209 4.13 9.90 12.40
N ARG A 210 5.30 9.80 13.03
CA ARG A 210 6.45 9.05 12.52
C ARG A 210 6.40 7.54 12.79
N ASP A 211 5.32 6.98 13.37
CA ASP A 211 5.18 5.51 13.48
C ASP A 211 5.23 4.83 12.11
N TYR A 212 4.67 5.50 11.11
CA TYR A 212 4.70 5.11 9.71
C TYR A 212 5.44 6.16 8.88
N VAL A 213 5.85 5.77 7.68
CA VAL A 213 6.37 6.69 6.66
C VAL A 213 5.44 6.62 5.47
N SER A 214 5.03 7.76 4.92
CA SER A 214 4.21 7.84 3.71
C SER A 214 5.06 8.22 2.50
N LEU A 215 4.72 7.72 1.31
CA LEU A 215 5.27 8.26 0.06
C LEU A 215 5.07 9.79 -0.05
N LYS A 216 3.98 10.31 0.52
CA LYS A 216 3.68 11.75 0.52
C LYS A 216 4.69 12.56 1.35
N ASP A 217 5.32 11.96 2.35
CA ASP A 217 6.34 12.63 3.18
C ASP A 217 7.60 12.96 2.36
N PHE A 218 7.80 12.26 1.24
CA PHE A 218 8.92 12.45 0.31
C PHE A 218 8.53 13.23 -0.96
N GLY A 219 7.31 13.79 -0.99
CA GLY A 219 6.85 14.63 -2.11
C GLY A 219 6.25 13.87 -3.30
N ALA A 220 5.96 12.58 -3.17
CA ALA A 220 5.33 11.82 -4.25
C ALA A 220 3.89 12.34 -4.52
N VAL A 221 3.62 12.81 -5.74
CA VAL A 221 2.37 13.45 -6.13
C VAL A 221 1.28 12.43 -6.43
N GLY A 222 1.59 11.30 -7.08
CA GLY A 222 0.62 10.22 -7.32
C GLY A 222 -0.54 10.60 -8.24
N ASN A 223 -0.32 11.49 -9.21
CA ASN A 223 -1.33 11.98 -10.15
C ASN A 223 -1.28 11.28 -11.54
N GLY A 224 -0.42 10.28 -11.72
CA GLY A 224 -0.23 9.53 -12.95
C GLY A 224 0.63 10.23 -14.01
N THR A 225 1.06 11.47 -13.77
CA THR A 225 1.78 12.30 -14.78
C THR A 225 3.12 12.80 -14.26
N THR A 226 3.18 13.31 -13.03
CA THR A 226 4.41 13.70 -12.35
C THR A 226 5.31 12.49 -12.16
N ASP A 227 6.60 12.64 -12.47
CA ASP A 227 7.60 11.61 -12.17
C ASP A 227 7.87 11.57 -10.66
N ASP A 228 7.40 10.51 -10.00
CA ASP A 228 7.52 10.27 -8.57
C ASP A 228 8.76 9.43 -8.21
N THR A 229 9.58 9.05 -9.20
CA THR A 229 10.71 8.10 -9.03
C THR A 229 11.63 8.49 -7.87
N ALA A 230 12.10 9.74 -7.83
CA ALA A 230 13.03 10.20 -6.81
C ALA A 230 12.41 10.18 -5.40
N ALA A 231 11.15 10.59 -5.28
CA ALA A 231 10.40 10.59 -4.02
C ALA A 231 10.20 9.16 -3.50
N ILE A 232 9.81 8.23 -4.39
CA ILE A 232 9.63 6.81 -4.04
C ILE A 232 10.96 6.19 -3.60
N GLN A 233 12.04 6.42 -4.35
CA GLN A 233 13.35 5.87 -3.99
C GLN A 233 13.84 6.42 -2.63
N ALA A 234 13.63 7.70 -2.35
CA ALA A 234 13.99 8.29 -1.06
C ALA A 234 13.17 7.69 0.10
N ALA A 235 11.86 7.49 -0.10
CA ALA A 235 10.99 6.85 0.89
C ALA A 235 11.39 5.39 1.15
N VAL A 236 11.68 4.63 0.09
CA VAL A 236 12.22 3.26 0.17
C VAL A 236 13.50 3.24 1.00
N ASN A 237 14.46 4.11 0.71
CA ASN A 237 15.72 4.19 1.44
C ASN A 237 15.50 4.50 2.93
N ALA A 238 14.64 5.47 3.25
CA ALA A 238 14.34 5.83 4.63
C ALA A 238 13.68 4.69 5.42
N CYS A 239 12.78 3.94 4.80
CA CYS A 239 12.12 2.80 5.44
C CYS A 239 13.06 1.61 5.61
N VAL A 240 13.91 1.33 4.62
CA VAL A 240 14.96 0.32 4.74
C VAL A 240 15.91 0.63 5.90
N THR A 241 16.31 1.89 6.07
CA THR A 241 17.19 2.29 7.18
C THR A 241 16.48 2.27 8.54
N SER A 242 15.22 2.70 8.60
CA SER A 242 14.49 2.83 9.87
C SER A 242 13.74 1.56 10.31
N GLY A 243 13.57 0.58 9.40
CA GLY A 243 12.77 -0.62 9.62
C GLY A 243 11.26 -0.39 9.67
N LYS A 244 10.78 0.81 9.32
CA LYS A 244 9.36 1.18 9.36
C LYS A 244 8.62 0.74 8.10
N THR A 245 7.30 0.60 8.22
CA THR A 245 6.41 0.34 7.10
C THR A 245 6.22 1.59 6.24
N LEU A 246 6.34 1.44 4.93
CA LEU A 246 6.04 2.45 3.92
C LEU A 246 4.57 2.40 3.49
N LEU A 247 3.83 3.46 3.76
CA LEU A 247 2.47 3.65 3.29
C LEU A 247 2.47 4.18 1.86
N VAL A 248 1.61 3.60 1.02
CA VAL A 248 1.34 4.03 -0.34
C VAL A 248 -0.12 4.51 -0.40
N PRO A 249 -0.42 5.79 -0.09
CA PRO A 249 -1.78 6.31 -0.18
C PRO A 249 -2.40 6.11 -1.57
N ALA A 250 -3.72 6.19 -1.70
CA ALA A 250 -4.36 6.10 -3.00
C ALA A 250 -3.80 7.16 -3.98
N GLY A 251 -3.51 6.72 -5.20
CA GLY A 251 -2.83 7.52 -6.20
C GLY A 251 -2.19 6.66 -7.29
N LYS A 252 -1.82 7.31 -8.40
CA LYS A 252 -1.11 6.72 -9.53
C LYS A 252 0.31 7.28 -9.54
N TYR A 253 1.27 6.54 -9.01
CA TYR A 253 2.65 6.98 -8.84
C TYR A 253 3.49 6.58 -10.05
N ARG A 254 3.88 7.56 -10.87
CA ARG A 254 4.63 7.29 -12.10
C ARG A 254 6.11 7.17 -11.80
N THR A 255 6.71 6.06 -12.24
CA THR A 255 8.15 5.89 -12.25
C THR A 255 8.68 5.94 -13.69
N THR A 256 9.85 6.54 -13.90
CA THR A 256 10.55 6.56 -15.18
C THR A 256 11.89 5.83 -15.12
N SER A 257 12.25 5.28 -13.97
CA SER A 257 13.33 4.31 -13.83
C SER A 257 13.04 3.29 -12.73
N VAL A 258 13.87 2.26 -12.66
CA VAL A 258 13.82 1.17 -11.67
C VAL A 258 13.84 1.69 -10.24
N ILE A 259 13.00 1.14 -9.36
CA ILE A 259 13.08 1.34 -7.91
C ILE A 259 13.89 0.21 -7.29
N SER A 260 15.03 0.53 -6.68
CA SER A 260 15.91 -0.45 -6.06
C SER A 260 15.62 -0.60 -4.57
N VAL A 261 15.49 -1.83 -4.09
CA VAL A 261 15.16 -2.14 -2.70
C VAL A 261 16.29 -2.98 -2.08
N GLY A 262 17.16 -2.28 -1.35
CA GLY A 262 18.41 -2.84 -0.80
C GLY A 262 18.29 -3.58 0.53
N GLY A 263 17.16 -3.49 1.21
CA GLY A 263 16.94 -4.09 2.53
C GLY A 263 15.50 -4.57 2.73
N LYS A 264 15.20 -5.07 3.92
CA LYS A 264 13.83 -5.39 4.32
C LYS A 264 12.94 -4.15 4.17
N LEU A 265 11.81 -4.29 3.48
CA LEU A 265 10.84 -3.21 3.30
C LEU A 265 9.42 -3.75 3.31
N ASP A 266 8.63 -3.35 4.30
CA ASP A 266 7.19 -3.57 4.28
C ASP A 266 6.51 -2.36 3.63
N MET A 267 5.77 -2.58 2.55
CA MET A 267 5.05 -1.58 1.80
C MET A 267 3.57 -1.95 1.73
N VAL A 268 2.70 -1.03 2.15
CA VAL A 268 1.25 -1.25 2.20
C VAL A 268 0.50 -0.14 1.50
N GLY A 269 -0.34 -0.50 0.53
CA GLY A 269 -1.28 0.42 -0.10
C GLY A 269 -2.69 0.36 0.49
N GLU A 270 -3.59 1.15 -0.08
CA GLU A 270 -5.00 1.26 0.33
C GLU A 270 -5.91 0.31 -0.47
N GLY A 271 -5.33 -0.63 -1.21
CA GLY A 271 -6.02 -1.55 -2.11
C GLY A 271 -6.03 -1.05 -3.56
N THR A 272 -6.65 -1.83 -4.43
CA THR A 272 -6.85 -1.49 -5.84
C THR A 272 -8.27 -1.79 -6.26
N SER A 273 -8.82 -1.00 -7.18
CA SER A 273 -10.02 -1.35 -7.92
C SER A 273 -9.71 -1.46 -9.41
N VAL A 274 -10.28 -2.47 -10.06
CA VAL A 274 -10.14 -2.69 -11.50
C VAL A 274 -11.52 -2.94 -12.08
N ASP A 275 -11.89 -2.13 -13.05
CA ASP A 275 -13.06 -2.38 -13.88
C ASP A 275 -12.65 -3.31 -15.01
N ARG A 276 -13.33 -4.46 -15.10
CA ARG A 276 -13.06 -5.54 -16.06
C ARG A 276 -12.90 -5.01 -17.48
N GLY A 277 -11.75 -5.30 -18.11
CA GLY A 277 -11.53 -5.09 -19.54
C GLY A 277 -11.44 -3.62 -19.97
N THR A 278 -11.35 -2.67 -19.04
CA THR A 278 -11.40 -1.22 -19.33
C THR A 278 -10.06 -0.63 -19.78
N GLY A 279 -8.97 -1.41 -19.73
CA GLY A 279 -7.64 -0.96 -20.13
C GLY A 279 -6.96 0.02 -19.16
N VAL A 280 -7.62 0.43 -18.07
CA VAL A 280 -7.14 1.47 -17.16
C VAL A 280 -7.16 1.03 -15.69
N PRO A 281 -6.18 1.46 -14.87
CA PRO A 281 -6.22 1.26 -13.44
C PRO A 281 -7.32 2.13 -12.81
N GLY A 282 -8.12 1.54 -11.93
CA GLY A 282 -9.17 2.23 -11.18
C GLY A 282 -8.63 3.08 -10.03
N THR A 283 -9.43 3.20 -8.97
CA THR A 283 -9.06 3.83 -7.70
C THR A 283 -8.08 2.97 -6.89
N GLY A 284 -7.50 3.56 -5.85
CA GLY A 284 -6.55 2.90 -4.96
C GLY A 284 -5.09 3.23 -5.26
N SER A 285 -4.18 2.38 -4.80
CA SER A 285 -2.74 2.60 -4.81
C SER A 285 -2.09 1.88 -6.01
N TRP A 286 -1.54 2.65 -6.93
CA TRP A 286 -1.00 2.15 -8.20
C TRP A 286 0.39 2.69 -8.51
N PHE A 287 1.31 1.83 -8.92
CA PHE A 287 2.57 2.23 -9.55
C PHE A 287 2.44 2.15 -11.07
N TYR A 288 2.62 3.28 -11.74
CA TYR A 288 2.73 3.36 -13.18
C TYR A 288 4.20 3.20 -13.59
N LEU A 289 4.57 2.01 -14.04
CA LEU A 289 5.94 1.69 -14.42
C LEU A 289 6.22 2.19 -15.85
N ASN A 290 6.46 3.49 -15.99
CA ASN A 290 6.61 4.18 -17.27
C ASN A 290 8.07 4.18 -17.77
N HIS A 291 8.64 2.98 -17.89
CA HIS A 291 9.96 2.72 -18.46
C HIS A 291 10.07 1.25 -18.88
N SER A 292 11.11 0.89 -19.64
CA SER A 292 11.25 -0.48 -20.16
C SER A 292 11.83 -1.49 -19.19
N GLY A 293 12.62 -1.03 -18.21
CA GLY A 293 13.27 -1.89 -17.23
C GLY A 293 12.35 -2.50 -16.17
N GLN A 294 12.98 -3.16 -15.20
CA GLN A 294 12.34 -3.77 -14.03
C GLN A 294 11.62 -2.70 -13.21
N GLY A 295 10.40 -2.95 -12.75
CA GLY A 295 9.69 -2.00 -11.90
C GLY A 295 10.39 -1.83 -10.56
N PHE A 296 10.36 -2.91 -9.77
CA PHE A 296 11.06 -3.02 -8.50
C PHE A 296 12.16 -4.08 -8.58
N PHE A 297 13.39 -3.66 -8.30
CA PHE A 297 14.54 -4.53 -8.23
C PHE A 297 14.89 -4.83 -6.76
N LEU A 298 14.65 -6.07 -6.36
CA LEU A 298 14.80 -6.53 -4.98
C LEU A 298 16.15 -7.22 -4.86
N VAL A 299 17.04 -6.71 -4.00
CA VAL A 299 18.44 -7.17 -3.93
C VAL A 299 18.92 -7.59 -2.54
N THR A 300 18.06 -7.46 -1.52
CA THR A 300 18.46 -7.75 -0.14
C THR A 300 18.76 -9.22 0.10
N THR A 301 19.95 -9.51 0.65
CA THR A 301 20.35 -10.86 1.09
C THR A 301 19.78 -11.21 2.46
N GLN A 302 19.27 -10.22 3.21
CA GLN A 302 18.52 -10.44 4.43
C GLN A 302 17.11 -10.92 4.11
N GLN A 303 16.33 -11.25 5.14
CA GLN A 303 14.90 -11.45 4.97
C GLN A 303 14.27 -10.22 4.28
N GLY A 304 13.58 -10.46 3.17
CA GLY A 304 12.81 -9.45 2.45
C GLY A 304 11.63 -8.93 3.27
N GLY A 305 10.85 -8.05 2.67
CA GLY A 305 9.63 -7.55 3.30
C GLY A 305 8.37 -8.00 2.58
N ILE A 306 7.28 -7.33 2.92
CA ILE A 306 5.94 -7.60 2.39
C ILE A 306 5.51 -6.45 1.49
N PHE A 307 5.19 -6.76 0.24
CA PHE A 307 4.47 -5.86 -0.65
C PHE A 307 3.01 -6.25 -0.68
N GLN A 308 2.14 -5.32 -0.27
CA GLN A 308 0.72 -5.62 -0.15
C GLN A 308 -0.22 -4.46 -0.44
N LYS A 309 -1.42 -4.79 -0.97
CA LYS A 309 -2.53 -3.85 -1.17
C LYS A 309 -2.22 -2.68 -2.11
N PHE A 310 -1.37 -2.88 -3.10
CA PHE A 310 -1.20 -1.95 -4.23
C PHE A 310 -1.05 -2.72 -5.53
N GLY A 311 -1.14 -2.01 -6.65
CA GLY A 311 -1.01 -2.59 -7.97
C GLY A 311 0.04 -1.93 -8.85
N THR A 312 0.31 -2.55 -9.98
CA THR A 312 1.18 -2.02 -11.03
C THR A 312 0.44 -1.98 -12.36
N TYR A 313 0.83 -1.05 -13.22
CA TYR A 313 0.38 -1.03 -14.61
C TYR A 313 1.43 -0.38 -15.53
N ARG A 314 1.31 -0.69 -16.81
CA ARG A 314 2.19 -0.23 -17.89
C ARG A 314 1.40 0.28 -19.09
N SER A 315 2.09 0.94 -20.01
CA SER A 315 1.50 1.46 -21.24
C SER A 315 1.67 0.47 -22.40
N HIS A 316 0.56 0.05 -22.99
CA HIS A 316 0.55 -0.82 -24.16
C HIS A 316 -0.21 -0.16 -25.31
N PRO A 317 0.07 -0.53 -26.57
CA PRO A 317 -0.73 -0.09 -27.70
C PRO A 317 -2.20 -0.48 -27.50
N ALA A 318 -3.12 0.29 -28.07
CA ALA A 318 -4.53 -0.08 -28.09
C ALA A 318 -4.71 -1.42 -28.82
N PRO A 319 -5.53 -2.36 -28.30
CA PRO A 319 -5.83 -3.62 -28.95
C PRO A 319 -6.38 -3.46 -30.37
N GLY A 320 -5.98 -4.37 -31.27
CA GLY A 320 -6.38 -4.38 -32.68
C GLY A 320 -5.78 -5.56 -33.43
N VAL A 321 -6.09 -5.69 -34.72
CA VAL A 321 -5.60 -6.81 -35.55
C VAL A 321 -4.07 -6.84 -35.55
N GLY A 322 -3.49 -8.00 -35.22
CA GLY A 322 -2.03 -8.19 -35.14
C GLY A 322 -1.38 -7.54 -33.93
N TRP A 323 -2.15 -7.22 -32.88
CA TRP A 323 -1.65 -6.57 -31.69
C TRP A 323 -0.50 -7.33 -31.03
N THR A 324 0.52 -6.57 -30.62
CA THR A 324 1.62 -7.04 -29.78
C THR A 324 1.82 -6.04 -28.63
N PRO A 325 2.07 -6.51 -27.40
CA PRO A 325 2.37 -5.64 -26.28
C PRO A 325 3.72 -4.93 -26.46
N THR A 326 3.87 -3.74 -25.87
CA THR A 326 5.20 -3.18 -25.62
C THR A 326 6.03 -4.17 -24.80
N VAL A 327 7.29 -4.35 -25.18
CA VAL A 327 8.22 -5.22 -24.46
C VAL A 327 8.73 -4.50 -23.21
N TYR A 328 8.54 -5.15 -22.06
CA TYR A 328 9.00 -4.67 -20.76
C TYR A 328 9.72 -5.77 -20.00
N ASP A 329 10.53 -5.41 -19.00
CA ASP A 329 11.00 -6.39 -18.03
C ASP A 329 9.96 -6.62 -16.92
N TYR A 330 10.28 -7.44 -15.91
CA TYR A 330 9.38 -7.75 -14.81
C TYR A 330 8.91 -6.52 -14.03
N ASP A 331 7.66 -6.50 -13.60
CA ASP A 331 7.17 -5.52 -12.63
C ASP A 331 7.90 -5.66 -11.29
N PHE A 332 8.15 -6.91 -10.88
CA PHE A 332 8.94 -7.23 -9.70
C PHE A 332 10.01 -8.26 -10.05
N PHE A 333 11.27 -7.90 -9.79
CA PHE A 333 12.39 -8.78 -10.02
C PHE A 333 13.18 -8.99 -8.73
N MET A 334 13.12 -10.21 -8.22
CA MET A 334 14.05 -10.68 -7.19
C MET A 334 15.37 -11.05 -7.84
N SER A 335 16.47 -10.45 -7.39
CA SER A 335 17.80 -10.93 -7.76
C SER A 335 18.01 -12.37 -7.26
N PRO A 336 18.95 -13.14 -7.83
CA PRO A 336 19.29 -14.47 -7.29
C PRO A 336 19.69 -14.45 -5.81
N ALA A 337 20.21 -13.32 -5.33
CA ALA A 337 20.60 -13.13 -3.94
C ALA A 337 19.44 -12.69 -3.02
N ALA A 338 18.28 -12.30 -3.60
CA ALA A 338 17.17 -11.75 -2.85
C ALA A 338 16.40 -12.84 -2.09
N ASN A 339 16.22 -12.66 -0.78
CA ASN A 339 15.65 -13.69 0.08
C ASN A 339 14.24 -13.30 0.62
N GLU A 340 13.35 -14.30 0.77
CA GLU A 340 12.09 -14.23 1.55
C GLU A 340 11.17 -13.02 1.33
N TRP A 341 10.86 -12.69 0.07
CA TRP A 341 9.85 -11.66 -0.24
C TRP A 341 8.42 -12.21 -0.26
N THR A 342 7.49 -11.41 0.24
CA THR A 342 6.05 -11.71 0.19
C THR A 342 5.30 -10.71 -0.69
N PHE A 343 4.49 -11.21 -1.63
CA PHE A 343 3.56 -10.43 -2.44
C PHE A 343 2.13 -10.84 -2.07
N LYS A 344 1.34 -9.89 -1.56
CA LYS A 344 0.03 -10.21 -0.97
C LYS A 344 -1.07 -9.21 -1.34
N ASP A 345 -2.24 -9.70 -1.71
CA ASP A 345 -3.40 -8.84 -2.01
C ASP A 345 -3.10 -7.77 -3.08
N MET A 346 -2.41 -8.19 -4.16
CA MET A 346 -1.90 -7.29 -5.21
C MET A 346 -2.61 -7.49 -6.55
N MET A 347 -2.59 -6.44 -7.37
CA MET A 347 -3.14 -6.44 -8.73
C MET A 347 -2.10 -5.93 -9.74
N LEU A 348 -1.59 -6.81 -10.60
CA LEU A 348 -0.68 -6.42 -11.69
C LEU A 348 -1.49 -6.34 -12.97
N LEU A 349 -1.93 -5.13 -13.33
CA LEU A 349 -3.00 -4.93 -14.31
C LEU A 349 -2.65 -5.50 -15.68
N ASN A 350 -1.47 -5.18 -16.20
CA ASN A 350 -1.06 -5.52 -17.57
C ASN A 350 0.47 -5.67 -17.73
N PRO A 351 1.15 -6.48 -16.89
CA PRO A 351 2.59 -6.67 -17.04
C PRO A 351 2.92 -7.42 -18.35
N TYR A 352 3.99 -7.03 -19.04
CA TYR A 352 4.59 -7.92 -20.04
C TYR A 352 5.15 -9.19 -19.36
N LYS A 353 5.86 -8.98 -18.24
CA LYS A 353 6.31 -10.00 -17.30
C LYS A 353 5.93 -9.60 -15.87
N GLY A 354 5.28 -10.48 -15.12
CA GLY A 354 4.75 -10.16 -13.79
C GLY A 354 5.81 -10.14 -12.70
N ILE A 355 6.01 -11.28 -12.04
CA ILE A 355 6.90 -11.41 -10.87
C ILE A 355 7.92 -12.51 -11.14
N LYS A 356 9.20 -12.16 -11.00
CA LYS A 356 10.30 -13.13 -10.93
C LYS A 356 10.76 -13.27 -9.48
N CYS A 357 10.75 -14.50 -8.97
CA CYS A 357 11.16 -14.83 -7.62
C CYS A 357 12.39 -15.75 -7.58
N SER A 358 13.12 -15.68 -6.45
CA SER A 358 14.20 -16.59 -6.07
C SER A 358 14.16 -16.92 -4.58
N ASN A 359 14.93 -17.93 -4.15
CA ASN A 359 15.07 -18.37 -2.76
C ASN A 359 13.83 -18.95 -2.05
N ARG A 360 13.02 -18.12 -1.35
CA ARG A 360 11.90 -18.59 -0.49
C ARG A 360 10.70 -17.61 -0.55
N PRO A 361 10.13 -17.36 -1.74
CA PRO A 361 9.06 -16.37 -1.90
C PRO A 361 7.72 -16.87 -1.35
N THR A 362 6.86 -15.93 -0.97
CA THR A 362 5.42 -16.17 -0.75
C THR A 362 4.59 -15.28 -1.66
N ILE A 363 3.65 -15.85 -2.40
CA ILE A 363 2.74 -15.14 -3.30
C ILE A 363 1.33 -15.57 -2.93
N ASP A 364 0.53 -14.65 -2.40
CA ASP A 364 -0.81 -14.94 -1.87
C ASP A 364 -1.83 -13.91 -2.36
N ASN A 365 -2.94 -14.37 -2.94
CA ASN A 365 -4.02 -13.52 -3.44
C ASN A 365 -3.52 -12.42 -4.41
N VAL A 366 -2.72 -12.83 -5.40
CA VAL A 366 -2.21 -11.94 -6.45
C VAL A 366 -2.99 -12.16 -7.75
N LYS A 367 -3.47 -11.07 -8.34
CA LYS A 367 -4.23 -11.07 -9.60
C LYS A 367 -3.43 -10.40 -10.71
N MET A 368 -3.47 -10.92 -11.94
CA MET A 368 -2.77 -10.29 -13.06
C MET A 368 -3.31 -10.62 -14.46
N HIS A 369 -3.05 -9.74 -15.43
CA HIS A 369 -3.16 -10.04 -16.86
C HIS A 369 -1.79 -9.91 -17.53
N ALA A 370 -0.95 -10.94 -17.37
CA ALA A 370 0.38 -10.96 -17.97
C ALA A 370 0.34 -11.36 -19.44
N PHE A 371 1.31 -10.88 -20.24
CA PHE A 371 1.32 -11.17 -21.68
C PHE A 371 2.28 -12.26 -22.15
N VAL A 372 3.45 -12.38 -21.52
CA VAL A 372 4.44 -13.41 -21.88
C VAL A 372 4.80 -14.29 -20.69
N GLU A 373 4.90 -13.72 -19.50
CA GLU A 373 5.22 -14.48 -18.29
C GLU A 373 4.53 -13.91 -17.06
N GLY A 374 3.77 -14.75 -16.35
CA GLY A 374 3.08 -14.31 -15.14
C GLY A 374 3.97 -14.38 -13.91
N ILE A 375 4.11 -15.58 -13.34
CA ILE A 375 5.00 -15.86 -12.22
C ILE A 375 6.15 -16.74 -12.69
N CYS A 376 7.38 -16.28 -12.47
CA CYS A 376 8.58 -17.05 -12.71
C CYS A 376 9.29 -17.35 -11.39
N ILE A 377 9.63 -18.61 -11.15
CA ILE A 377 10.41 -19.01 -9.97
C ILE A 377 11.66 -19.74 -10.42
N ASP A 378 12.81 -19.18 -10.06
CA ASP A 378 14.11 -19.73 -10.40
C ASP A 378 15.12 -19.52 -9.27
N ASP A 379 16.11 -20.41 -9.20
CA ASP A 379 17.12 -20.48 -8.14
C ASP A 379 16.50 -20.46 -6.73
N CYS A 380 15.46 -21.25 -6.54
CA CYS A 380 14.70 -21.38 -5.30
C CYS A 380 15.04 -22.72 -4.65
N ARG A 381 16.11 -22.80 -3.86
CA ARG A 381 16.60 -24.06 -3.25
C ARG A 381 15.76 -24.54 -2.05
N ASP A 382 14.77 -23.77 -1.68
CA ASP A 382 13.86 -24.05 -0.58
C ASP A 382 12.43 -23.70 -0.97
N THR A 383 11.49 -23.87 -0.03
CA THR A 383 10.04 -23.86 -0.30
C THR A 383 9.53 -22.49 -0.76
N ALA A 384 9.21 -22.37 -2.06
CA ALA A 384 8.33 -21.33 -2.60
C ALA A 384 6.86 -21.64 -2.30
N ARG A 385 6.05 -20.60 -2.01
CA ARG A 385 4.61 -20.74 -1.75
C ARG A 385 3.80 -19.86 -2.69
N LEU A 386 2.88 -20.47 -3.44
CA LEU A 386 1.94 -19.79 -4.32
C LEU A 386 0.52 -20.20 -3.92
N GLN A 387 -0.30 -19.21 -3.57
CA GLN A 387 -1.66 -19.43 -3.10
C GLN A 387 -2.60 -18.40 -3.71
N ASN A 388 -3.76 -18.83 -4.17
CA ASN A 388 -4.83 -17.95 -4.64
C ASN A 388 -4.38 -16.96 -5.74
N VAL A 389 -3.46 -17.38 -6.61
CA VAL A 389 -2.97 -16.54 -7.71
C VAL A 389 -3.92 -16.68 -8.90
N HIS A 390 -4.42 -15.57 -9.44
CA HIS A 390 -5.44 -15.56 -10.48
C HIS A 390 -4.95 -14.78 -11.71
N MET A 391 -4.71 -15.49 -12.82
CA MET A 391 -4.38 -14.88 -14.11
C MET A 391 -5.59 -14.83 -15.03
N TRP A 392 -6.05 -13.63 -15.35
CA TRP A 392 -7.29 -13.41 -16.08
C TRP A 392 -7.19 -12.12 -16.90
N PRO A 393 -7.97 -11.95 -17.98
CA PRO A 393 -7.98 -10.75 -18.83
C PRO A 393 -8.50 -9.47 -18.16
N PHE A 394 -7.95 -9.11 -17.01
CA PHE A 394 -8.36 -7.94 -16.23
C PHE A 394 -8.17 -6.62 -16.99
N TRP A 395 -7.09 -6.51 -17.77
CA TRP A 395 -6.82 -5.31 -18.57
C TRP A 395 -7.66 -5.21 -19.85
N SER A 396 -7.80 -6.30 -20.61
CA SER A 396 -8.50 -6.29 -21.90
C SER A 396 -9.02 -7.67 -22.24
N GLU A 397 -10.27 -7.74 -22.70
CA GLU A 397 -10.91 -8.95 -23.23
C GLU A 397 -10.90 -9.00 -24.75
N ASP A 398 -10.11 -8.13 -25.39
CA ASP A 398 -9.98 -8.12 -26.85
C ASP A 398 -9.37 -9.43 -27.36
N THR A 399 -10.02 -10.01 -28.36
CA THR A 399 -9.62 -11.30 -28.94
C THR A 399 -8.19 -11.32 -29.49
N ASN A 400 -7.63 -10.18 -29.92
CA ASN A 400 -6.25 -10.10 -30.40
C ASN A 400 -5.25 -10.19 -29.23
N VAL A 401 -5.61 -9.63 -28.06
CA VAL A 401 -4.82 -9.80 -26.83
C VAL A 401 -4.88 -11.25 -26.38
N THR A 402 -6.07 -11.85 -26.39
CA THR A 402 -6.26 -13.29 -26.10
C THR A 402 -5.46 -14.18 -27.06
N ALA A 403 -5.45 -13.89 -28.36
CA ALA A 403 -4.66 -14.64 -29.34
C ALA A 403 -3.16 -14.54 -29.07
N TYR A 404 -2.69 -13.36 -28.65
CA TYR A 404 -1.30 -13.16 -28.25
C TYR A 404 -0.95 -13.97 -27.01
N THR A 405 -1.77 -13.94 -25.95
CA THR A 405 -1.49 -14.68 -24.71
C THR A 405 -1.59 -16.19 -24.92
N LEU A 406 -2.52 -16.68 -25.74
CA LEU A 406 -2.59 -18.10 -26.13
C LEU A 406 -1.34 -18.57 -26.89
N SER A 407 -0.65 -17.65 -27.57
CA SER A 407 0.57 -17.97 -28.32
C SER A 407 1.84 -17.84 -27.46
N ASN A 408 1.84 -16.99 -26.43
CA ASN A 408 3.08 -16.57 -25.76
C ASN A 408 3.09 -16.76 -24.23
N LEU A 409 1.93 -16.66 -23.55
CA LEU A 409 1.89 -16.58 -22.10
C LEU A 409 2.21 -17.92 -21.44
N LYS A 410 3.27 -17.93 -20.64
CA LYS A 410 3.51 -18.93 -19.59
C LYS A 410 2.99 -18.36 -18.28
N ALA A 411 1.81 -18.80 -17.85
CA ALA A 411 1.16 -18.22 -16.66
C ALA A 411 2.02 -18.48 -15.41
N TYR A 412 2.34 -19.74 -15.13
CA TYR A 412 3.27 -20.13 -14.09
C TYR A 412 4.47 -20.82 -14.74
N ARG A 413 5.67 -20.28 -14.55
CA ARG A 413 6.91 -20.82 -15.11
C ARG A 413 7.87 -21.17 -13.98
N PHE A 414 8.07 -22.46 -13.75
CA PHE A 414 9.00 -22.96 -12.75
C PHE A 414 10.26 -23.49 -13.42
N LEU A 415 11.39 -22.94 -13.00
CA LEU A 415 12.72 -23.34 -13.44
C LEU A 415 13.35 -24.20 -12.33
N ARG A 416 14.49 -23.78 -11.78
CA ARG A 416 15.09 -24.44 -10.62
C ARG A 416 14.35 -24.05 -9.34
N VAL A 417 13.52 -24.96 -8.82
CA VAL A 417 12.81 -24.76 -7.55
C VAL A 417 12.63 -26.07 -6.77
N ASP A 418 12.98 -26.07 -5.48
CA ASP A 418 12.80 -27.20 -4.58
C ASP A 418 11.53 -27.04 -3.74
N ASN A 419 10.76 -28.11 -3.66
CA ASN A 419 9.60 -28.23 -2.81
C ASN A 419 8.54 -27.11 -2.97
N PRO A 420 8.26 -26.58 -4.18
CA PRO A 420 7.28 -25.51 -4.33
C PRO A 420 5.87 -26.00 -3.96
N THR A 421 5.07 -25.12 -3.35
CA THR A 421 3.64 -25.35 -3.13
C THR A 421 2.81 -24.41 -4.00
N MET A 422 1.76 -24.95 -4.64
CA MET A 422 0.83 -24.19 -5.49
C MET A 422 -0.60 -24.60 -5.15
N VAL A 423 -1.41 -23.67 -4.63
CA VAL A 423 -2.78 -23.99 -4.17
C VAL A 423 -3.77 -22.95 -4.66
N GLY A 424 -4.93 -23.38 -5.18
CA GLY A 424 -6.02 -22.48 -5.55
C GLY A 424 -5.63 -21.50 -6.67
N CYS A 425 -4.71 -21.91 -7.54
CA CYS A 425 -4.21 -21.08 -8.62
C CYS A 425 -5.02 -21.29 -9.90
N PHE A 426 -5.29 -20.19 -10.60
CA PHE A 426 -6.11 -20.14 -11.80
C PHE A 426 -5.41 -19.39 -12.92
N CYS A 427 -5.52 -19.89 -14.14
CA CYS A 427 -5.25 -19.07 -15.34
C CYS A 427 -6.27 -19.34 -16.44
N ILE A 428 -6.52 -18.31 -17.26
CA ILE A 428 -7.25 -18.45 -18.52
C ILE A 428 -6.48 -17.83 -19.70
N PHE A 429 -6.67 -18.37 -20.89
CA PHE A 429 -6.11 -17.86 -22.16
C PHE A 429 -4.59 -17.80 -22.21
N ALA A 430 -3.92 -18.80 -21.63
CA ALA A 430 -2.47 -18.94 -21.64
C ALA A 430 -2.00 -20.00 -22.66
N ASN A 431 -0.79 -19.83 -23.18
CA ASN A 431 -0.13 -20.87 -23.97
C ASN A 431 0.20 -22.10 -23.11
N LYS A 432 0.74 -21.86 -21.91
CA LYS A 432 1.01 -22.88 -20.89
C LYS A 432 0.45 -22.40 -19.56
N GLY A 433 -0.41 -23.19 -18.93
CA GLY A 433 -0.86 -22.94 -17.56
C GLY A 433 0.31 -23.03 -16.60
N LEU A 434 0.86 -24.22 -16.42
CA LEU A 434 2.11 -24.44 -15.69
C LEU A 434 3.19 -24.98 -16.64
N SER A 435 4.34 -24.31 -16.71
CA SER A 435 5.53 -24.74 -17.44
C SER A 435 6.65 -25.07 -16.45
N ILE A 436 7.16 -26.30 -16.49
CA ILE A 436 8.36 -26.74 -15.77
C ILE A 436 9.48 -26.90 -16.78
N GLU A 437 10.57 -26.17 -16.57
CA GLU A 437 11.70 -26.11 -17.49
C GLU A 437 13.03 -26.24 -16.72
N ASN A 438 14.16 -26.28 -17.43
CA ASN A 438 15.47 -26.14 -16.81
C ASN A 438 15.81 -24.66 -16.61
N GLY A 439 16.18 -24.29 -15.38
CA GLY A 439 16.99 -23.12 -15.11
C GLY A 439 18.49 -23.44 -15.22
N ALA A 440 19.34 -22.43 -15.01
CA ALA A 440 20.79 -22.61 -15.07
C ALA A 440 21.32 -23.59 -14.01
N THR A 441 20.59 -23.76 -12.91
CA THR A 441 21.00 -24.57 -11.74
C THR A 441 20.15 -25.84 -11.55
N GLY A 442 19.34 -26.21 -12.54
CA GLY A 442 18.55 -27.45 -12.57
C GLY A 442 17.06 -27.22 -12.88
N THR A 443 16.21 -28.18 -12.54
CA THR A 443 14.75 -28.12 -12.76
C THR A 443 13.97 -28.16 -11.44
N THR A 444 12.65 -28.20 -11.54
CA THR A 444 11.73 -28.28 -10.41
C THR A 444 11.78 -29.65 -9.74
N TYR A 445 11.95 -29.68 -8.43
CA TYR A 445 11.97 -30.90 -7.62
C TYR A 445 10.90 -30.83 -6.52
N ALA A 446 10.16 -31.92 -6.34
CA ALA A 446 9.15 -32.11 -5.31
C ALA A 446 8.02 -31.05 -5.31
N LEU A 447 7.51 -30.68 -6.48
CA LEU A 447 6.32 -29.81 -6.59
C LEU A 447 5.12 -30.46 -5.89
N ARG A 448 4.41 -29.67 -5.08
CA ARG A 448 3.12 -30.05 -4.47
C ARG A 448 2.06 -29.04 -4.87
N ALA A 449 1.22 -29.41 -5.84
CA ALA A 449 0.15 -28.56 -6.35
C ALA A 449 -1.22 -29.15 -6.03
N SER A 450 -2.19 -28.31 -5.65
CA SER A 450 -3.56 -28.75 -5.42
C SER A 450 -4.61 -27.71 -5.78
N CYS A 451 -5.81 -28.16 -6.17
CA CYS A 451 -6.95 -27.30 -6.50
C CYS A 451 -6.57 -26.27 -7.58
N ILE A 452 -6.09 -26.76 -8.71
CA ILE A 452 -5.59 -25.96 -9.83
C ILE A 452 -6.63 -25.94 -10.93
N ASN A 453 -6.87 -24.79 -11.55
CA ASN A 453 -7.78 -24.68 -12.68
C ASN A 453 -7.16 -23.86 -13.82
N PHE A 454 -6.88 -24.52 -14.94
CA PHE A 454 -6.35 -23.92 -16.16
C PHE A 454 -7.42 -24.00 -17.25
N ASP A 455 -8.17 -22.92 -17.40
CA ASP A 455 -9.29 -22.81 -18.33
C ASP A 455 -8.85 -22.20 -19.67
N GLY A 456 -9.41 -22.65 -20.78
CA GLY A 456 -9.14 -22.09 -22.11
C GLY A 456 -7.66 -21.92 -22.45
N VAL A 457 -6.80 -22.86 -22.05
CA VAL A 457 -5.35 -22.83 -22.32
C VAL A 457 -5.01 -23.60 -23.60
N VAL A 458 -3.85 -23.34 -24.20
CA VAL A 458 -3.33 -24.24 -25.26
C VAL A 458 -2.80 -25.52 -24.61
N ASN A 459 -1.96 -25.38 -23.59
CA ASN A 459 -1.45 -26.49 -22.80
C ASN A 459 -1.71 -26.24 -21.30
N GLY A 460 -2.15 -27.27 -20.58
CA GLY A 460 -2.38 -27.17 -19.14
C GLY A 460 -1.08 -27.20 -18.34
N LEU A 461 -0.63 -28.38 -17.96
CA LEU A 461 0.66 -28.61 -17.29
C LEU A 461 1.66 -29.17 -18.29
N VAL A 462 2.83 -28.54 -18.41
CA VAL A 462 3.90 -28.97 -19.33
C VAL A 462 5.22 -29.10 -18.57
N VAL A 463 5.83 -30.27 -18.62
CA VAL A 463 7.27 -30.45 -18.38
C VAL A 463 7.95 -30.42 -19.74
N ASP A 464 8.74 -29.38 -19.97
CA ASP A 464 9.37 -29.11 -21.26
C ASP A 464 10.39 -30.21 -21.62
N ALA A 465 10.62 -30.41 -22.93
CA ALA A 465 11.47 -31.50 -23.43
C ALA A 465 12.91 -31.42 -22.95
N ALA A 466 13.41 -30.20 -22.71
CA ALA A 466 14.74 -30.00 -22.17
C ALA A 466 14.85 -30.37 -20.68
N ALA A 467 13.73 -30.43 -19.93
CA ALA A 467 13.75 -30.65 -18.49
C ALA A 467 14.18 -32.08 -18.15
N THR A 468 15.04 -32.23 -17.13
CA THR A 468 15.54 -33.53 -16.69
C THR A 468 15.37 -33.71 -15.20
N GLY A 469 14.72 -34.80 -14.77
CA GLY A 469 14.61 -35.15 -13.35
C GLY A 469 13.53 -34.38 -12.59
N ALA A 470 12.56 -33.75 -13.27
CA ALA A 470 11.50 -33.00 -12.60
C ALA A 470 10.58 -33.93 -11.81
N THR A 471 10.21 -33.58 -10.58
CA THR A 471 9.30 -34.39 -9.76
C THR A 471 8.12 -33.59 -9.21
N MET A 472 6.93 -34.18 -9.24
CA MET A 472 5.70 -33.51 -8.80
C MET A 472 4.61 -34.43 -8.28
N GLN A 473 3.78 -33.87 -7.41
CA GLN A 473 2.49 -34.38 -6.96
C GLN A 473 1.44 -33.30 -7.18
N VAL A 474 0.44 -33.59 -8.00
CA VAL A 474 -0.65 -32.68 -8.36
C VAL A 474 -1.97 -33.32 -7.98
N SER A 475 -2.84 -32.61 -7.27
CA SER A 475 -4.16 -33.11 -6.91
C SER A 475 -5.29 -32.14 -7.25
N ASN A 476 -6.46 -32.66 -7.64
CA ASN A 476 -7.64 -31.87 -7.97
C ASN A 476 -7.33 -30.77 -9.01
N ILE A 477 -6.89 -31.19 -10.19
CA ILE A 477 -6.53 -30.30 -11.29
C ILE A 477 -7.60 -30.36 -12.39
N ILE A 478 -8.04 -29.19 -12.83
CA ILE A 478 -8.90 -29.02 -14.00
C ILE A 478 -8.07 -28.36 -15.09
N VAL A 479 -8.07 -28.97 -16.28
CA VAL A 479 -7.47 -28.40 -17.49
C VAL A 479 -8.50 -28.41 -18.59
N GLN A 480 -8.68 -27.29 -19.27
CA GLN A 480 -9.58 -27.17 -20.41
C GLN A 480 -8.88 -26.44 -21.54
N ASN A 481 -8.96 -27.03 -22.74
CA ASN A 481 -8.43 -26.38 -23.94
C ASN A 481 -9.34 -25.25 -24.40
N LYS A 482 -8.78 -24.22 -25.04
CA LYS A 482 -9.60 -23.18 -25.67
C LYS A 482 -10.43 -23.77 -26.81
N TYR A 483 -11.74 -23.50 -26.80
CA TYR A 483 -12.71 -23.98 -27.79
C TYR A 483 -12.44 -23.63 -29.26
N ASP A 484 -11.40 -22.91 -29.63
CA ASP A 484 -11.02 -22.64 -31.04
C ASP A 484 -9.72 -23.34 -31.45
N SER A 485 -8.94 -23.90 -30.52
CA SER A 485 -7.80 -24.75 -30.88
C SER A 485 -8.29 -26.14 -31.27
N VAL A 486 -8.03 -26.52 -32.53
CA VAL A 486 -8.50 -27.80 -33.08
C VAL A 486 -7.39 -28.80 -33.34
N SER A 487 -6.12 -28.38 -33.34
CA SER A 487 -4.99 -29.22 -33.79
C SER A 487 -3.79 -29.25 -32.84
N VAL A 488 -3.71 -28.32 -31.89
CA VAL A 488 -2.55 -28.17 -31.00
C VAL A 488 -2.97 -28.10 -29.53
N GLY A 489 -2.13 -28.67 -28.66
CA GLY A 489 -2.30 -28.57 -27.22
C GLY A 489 -2.62 -29.91 -26.55
N ALA A 490 -2.03 -30.08 -25.36
CA ALA A 490 -2.29 -31.21 -24.47
C ALA A 490 -2.62 -30.73 -23.06
N GLY A 491 -3.45 -31.49 -22.34
CA GLY A 491 -3.86 -31.13 -20.98
C GLY A 491 -2.69 -31.21 -20.00
N VAL A 492 -2.03 -32.35 -19.95
CA VAL A 492 -0.80 -32.61 -19.22
C VAL A 492 0.20 -33.20 -20.19
N GLN A 493 1.36 -32.57 -20.35
CA GLN A 493 2.44 -33.07 -21.19
C GLN A 493 3.72 -33.21 -20.39
N ILE A 494 4.26 -34.43 -20.34
CA ILE A 494 5.57 -34.75 -19.75
C ILE A 494 6.53 -35.09 -20.89
N ALA A 495 7.17 -34.05 -21.45
CA ALA A 495 8.09 -34.19 -22.57
C ALA A 495 9.56 -34.35 -22.13
N GLY A 496 9.88 -34.01 -20.88
CA GLY A 496 11.23 -34.12 -20.32
C GLY A 496 11.77 -35.54 -20.18
N THR A 497 12.94 -35.69 -19.57
CA THR A 497 13.60 -36.99 -19.36
C THR A 497 13.71 -37.31 -17.88
N ASN A 498 13.53 -38.58 -17.49
CA ASN A 498 13.64 -39.04 -16.11
C ASN A 498 12.74 -38.26 -15.12
N CYS A 499 11.59 -37.77 -15.59
CA CYS A 499 10.66 -37.00 -14.77
C CYS A 499 9.65 -37.92 -14.07
N GLN A 500 9.16 -37.52 -12.90
CA GLN A 500 8.16 -38.26 -12.12
C GLN A 500 6.95 -37.37 -11.83
N ALA A 501 5.76 -37.84 -12.19
CA ALA A 501 4.52 -37.11 -11.94
C ALA A 501 3.45 -38.04 -11.36
N ILE A 502 2.90 -37.66 -10.21
CA ILE A 502 1.71 -38.27 -9.64
C ILE A 502 0.58 -37.26 -9.72
N ILE A 503 -0.49 -37.60 -10.42
CA ILE A 503 -1.61 -36.70 -10.68
C ILE A 503 -2.91 -37.38 -10.24
N THR A 504 -3.58 -36.83 -9.23
CA THR A 504 -4.82 -37.38 -8.70
C THR A 504 -5.97 -36.40 -8.94
N GLY A 505 -7.14 -36.86 -9.37
CA GLY A 505 -8.29 -35.97 -9.54
C GLY A 505 -8.15 -35.03 -10.75
N LEU A 506 -7.54 -35.50 -11.84
CA LEU A 506 -7.43 -34.75 -13.09
C LEU A 506 -8.78 -34.73 -13.83
N SER A 507 -9.31 -33.57 -14.16
CA SER A 507 -10.40 -33.42 -15.13
C SER A 507 -9.89 -32.67 -16.34
N GLY A 508 -9.81 -33.35 -17.49
CA GLY A 508 -9.33 -32.75 -18.74
C GLY A 508 -10.42 -32.67 -19.79
N TYR A 509 -10.52 -31.51 -20.45
CA TYR A 509 -11.56 -31.21 -21.43
C TYR A 509 -10.96 -30.69 -22.74
N ASP A 510 -11.46 -31.21 -23.85
CA ASP A 510 -11.38 -30.60 -25.19
C ASP A 510 -9.99 -30.55 -25.84
N PHE A 511 -8.99 -31.32 -25.38
CA PHE A 511 -7.61 -31.24 -25.91
C PHE A 511 -7.41 -31.99 -27.25
N PRO A 512 -6.93 -31.30 -28.31
CA PRO A 512 -6.70 -31.92 -29.61
C PRO A 512 -5.66 -33.03 -29.64
N GLN A 513 -4.59 -32.92 -28.85
CA GLN A 513 -3.46 -33.86 -28.90
C GLN A 513 -3.47 -34.87 -27.74
N GLY A 514 -4.60 -35.03 -27.07
CA GLY A 514 -4.75 -35.89 -25.90
C GLY A 514 -4.75 -35.10 -24.59
N ILE A 515 -5.40 -35.67 -23.58
CA ILE A 515 -5.48 -35.08 -22.23
C ILE A 515 -4.15 -35.27 -21.50
N VAL A 516 -3.55 -36.45 -21.60
CA VAL A 516 -2.25 -36.75 -20.97
C VAL A 516 -1.28 -37.27 -22.02
N ARG A 517 -0.10 -36.68 -22.09
CA ARG A 517 0.98 -37.09 -22.99
C ARG A 517 2.27 -37.30 -22.22
N VAL A 518 2.93 -38.42 -22.48
CA VAL A 518 4.26 -38.74 -21.95
C VAL A 518 5.16 -39.02 -23.14
N ASP A 519 5.82 -37.97 -23.63
CA ASP A 519 6.51 -37.98 -24.93
C ASP A 519 8.03 -38.21 -24.80
N GLY A 520 8.64 -37.86 -23.66
CA GLY A 520 10.08 -37.99 -23.45
C GLY A 520 10.55 -39.41 -23.19
N THR A 521 11.59 -39.60 -22.36
CA THR A 521 12.10 -40.94 -22.03
C THR A 521 12.35 -41.12 -20.54
N SER A 522 12.26 -42.36 -20.07
CA SER A 522 12.47 -42.74 -18.66
C SER A 522 11.55 -42.00 -17.67
N ASN A 523 10.42 -41.48 -18.14
CA ASN A 523 9.47 -40.80 -17.27
C ASN A 523 8.60 -41.81 -16.54
N THR A 524 8.18 -41.48 -15.32
CA THR A 524 7.21 -42.25 -14.53
C THR A 524 6.02 -41.37 -14.21
N VAL A 525 4.87 -41.68 -14.83
CA VAL A 525 3.64 -40.92 -14.69
C VAL A 525 2.53 -41.81 -14.17
N VAL A 526 1.91 -41.41 -13.06
CA VAL A 526 0.74 -42.08 -12.48
C VAL A 526 -0.40 -41.09 -12.44
N VAL A 527 -1.51 -41.42 -13.07
CA VAL A 527 -2.75 -40.65 -13.06
C VAL A 527 -3.81 -41.46 -12.35
N SER A 528 -4.49 -40.88 -11.36
CA SER A 528 -5.58 -41.55 -10.64
C SER A 528 -6.81 -40.65 -10.46
N SER A 529 -7.99 -41.26 -10.28
CA SER A 529 -9.25 -40.53 -10.07
C SER A 529 -9.55 -39.51 -11.18
N ALA A 530 -9.27 -39.87 -12.43
CA ALA A 530 -9.27 -38.91 -13.54
C ALA A 530 -10.55 -38.94 -14.37
N SER A 531 -10.86 -37.85 -15.05
CA SER A 531 -11.94 -37.77 -16.04
C SER A 531 -11.41 -37.16 -17.34
N PHE A 532 -11.54 -37.92 -18.42
CA PHE A 532 -11.06 -37.54 -19.75
C PHE A 532 -12.26 -37.25 -20.66
N PHE A 533 -12.44 -35.99 -21.04
CA PHE A 533 -13.56 -35.56 -21.85
C PHE A 533 -13.09 -34.97 -23.17
N ASN A 534 -13.69 -35.45 -24.26
CA ASN A 534 -13.61 -34.84 -25.59
C ASN A 534 -12.17 -34.58 -26.08
N TRP A 535 -11.39 -35.63 -26.28
CA TRP A 535 -10.05 -35.51 -26.88
C TRP A 535 -10.10 -35.74 -28.40
N ASP A 536 -8.95 -35.58 -29.07
CA ASP A 536 -8.81 -35.80 -30.52
C ASP A 536 -9.76 -34.94 -31.36
N ARG A 537 -9.74 -33.64 -31.07
CA ARG A 537 -10.66 -32.69 -31.71
C ARG A 537 -10.52 -32.61 -33.22
N ALA A 538 -9.32 -32.85 -33.75
CA ALA A 538 -9.06 -32.94 -35.19
C ALA A 538 -9.55 -34.25 -35.82
N SER A 539 -10.08 -35.20 -35.04
CA SER A 539 -10.37 -36.57 -35.49
C SER A 539 -9.17 -37.25 -36.15
N ALA A 540 -7.97 -37.02 -35.61
CA ALA A 540 -6.70 -37.56 -36.12
C ALA A 540 -6.37 -38.94 -35.51
N GLY A 541 -7.26 -39.51 -34.69
CA GLY A 541 -7.07 -40.79 -34.02
C GLY A 541 -6.16 -40.71 -32.79
N VAL A 542 -5.94 -39.52 -32.24
CA VAL A 542 -5.04 -39.33 -31.10
C VAL A 542 -5.66 -39.91 -29.82
N PRO A 543 -4.97 -40.77 -29.04
CA PRO A 543 -5.53 -41.28 -27.80
C PRO A 543 -5.72 -40.21 -26.70
N ALA A 544 -6.64 -40.46 -25.75
CA ALA A 544 -6.83 -39.58 -24.59
C ALA A 544 -5.57 -39.52 -23.72
N VAL A 545 -4.91 -40.67 -23.52
CA VAL A 545 -3.59 -40.76 -22.90
C VAL A 545 -2.60 -41.43 -23.84
N VAL A 546 -1.50 -40.72 -24.12
CA VAL A 546 -0.40 -41.18 -24.95
C VAL A 546 0.81 -41.43 -24.06
N CYS A 547 1.34 -42.65 -24.11
CA CYS A 547 2.60 -43.04 -23.50
C CYS A 547 3.60 -43.48 -24.58
N GLY A 548 4.64 -42.67 -24.79
CA GLY A 548 5.75 -42.98 -25.68
C GLY A 548 6.62 -44.12 -25.14
N ALA A 549 7.33 -44.80 -26.04
CA ALA A 549 8.22 -45.90 -25.68
C ALA A 549 9.31 -45.46 -24.67
N GLY A 550 9.69 -46.35 -23.76
CA GLY A 550 10.71 -46.06 -22.74
C GLY A 550 10.20 -45.27 -21.53
N ASN A 551 8.89 -45.02 -21.44
CA ASN A 551 8.25 -44.43 -20.27
C ASN A 551 7.39 -45.45 -19.50
N TYR A 552 7.14 -45.14 -18.24
CA TYR A 552 6.11 -45.79 -17.44
C TYR A 552 4.93 -44.83 -17.30
N CYS A 553 3.76 -45.22 -17.79
CA CYS A 553 2.50 -44.49 -17.60
C CYS A 553 1.44 -45.45 -17.05
N SER A 554 0.79 -45.05 -15.95
CA SER A 554 -0.32 -45.80 -15.35
C SER A 554 -1.53 -44.90 -15.14
N VAL A 555 -2.71 -45.38 -15.49
CA VAL A 555 -4.00 -44.71 -15.25
C VAL A 555 -4.87 -45.60 -14.36
N ILE A 556 -5.36 -45.06 -13.25
CA ILE A 556 -6.11 -45.79 -12.22
C ILE A 556 -7.43 -45.05 -11.95
N ASP A 557 -8.53 -45.76 -11.79
CA ASP A 557 -9.84 -45.17 -11.43
C ASP A 557 -10.20 -43.93 -12.27
N TYR A 558 -10.65 -44.14 -13.50
CA TYR A 558 -10.90 -43.04 -14.44
C TYR A 558 -12.29 -43.12 -15.08
N SER A 559 -12.81 -41.97 -15.54
CA SER A 559 -13.93 -41.88 -16.46
C SER A 559 -13.45 -41.33 -17.80
N ALA A 560 -14.03 -41.78 -18.91
CA ALA A 560 -13.69 -41.28 -20.23
C ALA A 560 -14.93 -41.20 -21.12
N SER A 561 -15.13 -40.06 -21.77
CA SER A 561 -16.18 -39.86 -22.77
C SER A 561 -15.65 -38.98 -23.89
N ASN A 562 -15.81 -39.42 -25.14
CA ASN A 562 -15.42 -38.64 -26.30
C ASN A 562 -16.60 -38.46 -27.25
N THR A 563 -16.98 -37.22 -27.50
CA THR A 563 -17.98 -36.86 -28.51
C THR A 563 -17.36 -36.28 -29.77
N PHE A 564 -16.06 -35.97 -29.77
CA PHE A 564 -15.37 -35.36 -30.90
C PHE A 564 -14.89 -36.38 -31.94
N SER A 565 -14.50 -37.57 -31.49
CA SER A 565 -13.92 -38.60 -32.36
C SER A 565 -14.47 -39.96 -31.99
N THR A 566 -14.94 -40.69 -32.99
CA THR A 566 -15.35 -42.10 -32.85
C THR A 566 -14.21 -43.07 -33.17
N VAL A 567 -13.06 -42.56 -33.63
CA VAL A 567 -11.89 -43.37 -34.04
C VAL A 567 -10.74 -43.30 -33.04
N ALA A 568 -10.72 -42.30 -32.17
CA ALA A 568 -9.69 -42.14 -31.16
C ALA A 568 -9.80 -43.20 -30.05
N ALA A 569 -8.71 -43.95 -29.84
CA ALA A 569 -8.61 -44.83 -28.69
C ALA A 569 -8.60 -44.03 -27.38
N ARG A 570 -8.89 -44.70 -26.26
CA ARG A 570 -8.72 -44.08 -24.93
C ARG A 570 -7.24 -43.98 -24.57
N PHE A 571 -6.46 -44.99 -24.91
CA PHE A 571 -5.07 -45.15 -24.49
C PHE A 571 -4.20 -45.64 -25.63
N SER A 572 -2.91 -45.25 -25.64
CA SER A 572 -1.91 -45.91 -26.47
C SER A 572 -1.41 -47.21 -25.82
N ASP A 573 -0.77 -48.08 -26.62
CA ASP A 573 -0.36 -49.45 -26.22
C ASP A 573 0.51 -49.53 -24.95
N ASN A 574 1.28 -48.49 -24.63
CA ASN A 574 2.20 -48.47 -23.48
C ASN A 574 1.57 -47.95 -22.18
N VAL A 575 0.26 -47.68 -22.15
CA VAL A 575 -0.44 -47.23 -20.94
C VAL A 575 -0.91 -48.43 -20.13
N LYS A 576 -0.50 -48.49 -18.86
CA LYS A 576 -0.98 -49.51 -17.90
C LYS A 576 -2.27 -49.03 -17.24
N THR A 577 -3.29 -49.89 -17.13
CA THR A 577 -4.56 -49.51 -16.53
C THR A 577 -4.96 -50.44 -15.38
N LYS A 578 -5.45 -49.88 -14.28
CA LYS A 578 -6.12 -50.63 -13.21
C LYS A 578 -7.48 -49.97 -12.95
N HIS A 579 -8.56 -50.66 -13.30
CA HIS A 579 -9.92 -50.12 -13.24
C HIS A 579 -10.80 -51.00 -12.34
N ASN A 580 -11.72 -50.39 -11.59
CA ASN A 580 -12.88 -51.06 -11.02
C ASN A 580 -14.04 -50.81 -12.00
N ASP A 581 -14.28 -51.73 -12.93
CA ASP A 581 -15.31 -51.59 -13.97
C ASP A 581 -16.74 -51.51 -13.37
N ILE A 582 -17.42 -50.37 -13.57
CA ILE A 582 -18.87 -50.33 -13.79
C ILE A 582 -19.08 -49.83 -15.23
N ILE A 583 -19.12 -50.77 -16.17
CA ILE A 583 -19.32 -50.50 -17.60
C ILE A 583 -20.78 -50.10 -17.80
N THR A 584 -21.05 -48.83 -18.11
CA THR A 584 -22.38 -48.32 -18.49
C THR A 584 -22.32 -47.60 -19.83
N THR A 585 -21.96 -48.32 -20.90
CA THR A 585 -22.21 -47.84 -22.27
C THR A 585 -22.65 -48.99 -23.17
N SER A 586 -23.44 -48.69 -24.19
CA SER A 586 -24.03 -49.62 -25.16
C SER A 586 -23.06 -50.13 -26.23
N ALA A 587 -21.78 -49.79 -26.16
CA ALA A 587 -20.73 -50.30 -27.04
C ALA A 587 -19.46 -50.56 -26.22
N VAL A 588 -19.15 -51.84 -26.02
CA VAL A 588 -17.91 -52.29 -25.37
C VAL A 588 -16.87 -52.47 -26.46
N ASP A 589 -15.84 -51.63 -26.46
CA ASP A 589 -14.67 -51.76 -27.33
C ASP A 589 -13.50 -52.30 -26.50
N VAL A 590 -13.33 -53.63 -26.49
CA VAL A 590 -12.14 -54.27 -25.91
C VAL A 590 -11.09 -54.38 -27.02
N GLN A 591 -10.06 -53.53 -27.00
CA GLN A 591 -8.96 -53.59 -27.97
C GLN A 591 -7.93 -54.69 -27.61
N ALA A 592 -7.37 -55.31 -28.64
CA ALA A 592 -6.34 -56.34 -28.52
C ALA A 592 -5.04 -55.76 -27.93
N GLY A 593 -4.49 -56.41 -26.88
CA GLY A 593 -3.18 -56.08 -26.31
C GLY A 593 -3.18 -55.47 -24.90
N MET A 594 -4.35 -55.18 -24.31
CA MET A 594 -4.42 -54.61 -22.95
C MET A 594 -4.09 -55.65 -21.85
N GLN A 595 -3.09 -55.37 -20.99
CA GLN A 595 -2.81 -56.15 -19.79
C GLN A 595 -3.70 -55.68 -18.62
N HIS A 596 -4.82 -56.34 -18.39
CA HIS A 596 -5.71 -56.09 -17.25
C HIS A 596 -5.22 -56.83 -15.99
N ALA A 597 -5.02 -56.11 -14.87
CA ALA A 597 -4.57 -56.68 -13.59
C ALA A 597 -5.65 -56.63 -12.47
N GLY A 598 -6.94 -56.57 -12.82
CA GLY A 598 -8.07 -56.42 -11.89
C GLY A 598 -9.20 -57.45 -12.09
N ASN A 599 -10.15 -57.49 -11.16
CA ASN A 599 -11.38 -58.29 -11.28
C ASN A 599 -12.30 -57.64 -12.33
N ILE A 600 -12.76 -58.40 -13.33
CA ILE A 600 -13.75 -57.94 -14.29
C ILE A 600 -15.15 -58.25 -13.73
N VAL A 601 -15.98 -57.22 -13.53
CA VAL A 601 -17.40 -57.37 -13.14
C VAL A 601 -18.27 -56.96 -14.32
N LEU A 602 -19.03 -57.93 -14.84
CA LEU A 602 -19.89 -57.73 -16.01
C LEU A 602 -21.34 -57.48 -15.54
N MET A 603 -21.91 -56.33 -15.91
CA MET A 603 -23.35 -56.06 -15.78
C MET A 603 -23.90 -55.61 -17.14
N SER A 604 -24.90 -56.33 -17.67
CA SER A 604 -25.69 -55.86 -18.81
C SER A 604 -27.14 -56.30 -18.65
N ALA A 605 -28.07 -55.38 -18.88
CA ALA A 605 -29.51 -55.65 -18.93
C ALA A 605 -29.94 -56.33 -20.25
N THR A 606 -29.09 -56.32 -21.28
CA THR A 606 -29.40 -56.93 -22.59
C THR A 606 -28.12 -57.41 -23.32
N ARG A 607 -27.94 -58.74 -23.34
CA ARG A 607 -27.24 -59.59 -24.33
C ARG A 607 -25.80 -59.23 -24.81
N PHE A 608 -24.90 -60.17 -24.51
CA PHE A 608 -23.64 -60.58 -25.17
C PHE A 608 -22.38 -59.68 -25.11
N LEU A 609 -21.26 -60.37 -24.89
CA LEU A 609 -19.88 -59.89 -25.08
C LEU A 609 -19.58 -59.79 -26.59
N TYR A 610 -19.27 -58.60 -27.09
CA TYR A 610 -18.67 -58.41 -28.42
C TYR A 610 -17.16 -58.17 -28.25
N LEU A 611 -16.34 -59.11 -28.70
CA LEU A 611 -14.89 -58.94 -28.84
C LEU A 611 -14.59 -58.72 -30.33
N PRO A 612 -14.24 -57.50 -30.78
CA PRO A 612 -13.88 -57.28 -32.17
C PRO A 612 -12.53 -57.96 -32.47
N GLY A 613 -12.46 -58.78 -33.53
CA GLY A 613 -11.21 -59.37 -34.04
C GLY A 613 -11.06 -60.89 -33.96
N LEU A 614 -12.00 -61.62 -33.35
CA LEU A 614 -11.99 -63.09 -33.37
C LEU A 614 -12.55 -63.62 -34.70
N VAL A 615 -11.65 -64.04 -35.60
CA VAL A 615 -12.01 -64.87 -36.76
C VAL A 615 -12.48 -66.23 -36.23
N SER A 616 -13.59 -66.76 -36.77
CA SER A 616 -14.01 -68.13 -36.49
C SER A 616 -12.83 -69.08 -36.74
N GLY A 617 -12.36 -69.79 -35.71
CA GLY A 617 -11.19 -70.66 -35.86
C GLY A 617 -10.10 -70.49 -34.81
N THR A 618 -9.92 -69.29 -34.24
CA THR A 618 -8.65 -68.92 -33.57
C THR A 618 -8.78 -68.82 -32.04
N ALA A 619 -7.86 -69.46 -31.32
CA ALA A 619 -7.74 -69.44 -29.86
C ALA A 619 -7.00 -68.18 -29.36
N GLN A 620 -7.50 -67.54 -28.30
CA GLN A 620 -6.73 -66.55 -27.51
C GLN A 620 -6.51 -67.06 -26.08
N ASN A 621 -5.27 -66.94 -25.60
CA ASN A 621 -4.87 -67.25 -24.23
C ASN A 621 -5.13 -66.05 -23.32
N LEU A 622 -5.81 -66.26 -22.20
CA LEU A 622 -5.94 -65.23 -21.15
C LEU A 622 -4.68 -65.17 -20.27
N PRO A 623 -4.31 -63.99 -19.73
CA PRO A 623 -3.20 -63.86 -18.79
C PRO A 623 -3.41 -64.70 -17.52
N ASN A 624 -2.30 -65.22 -16.98
CA ASN A 624 -2.32 -66.02 -15.76
C ASN A 624 -2.81 -65.20 -14.56
N GLY A 625 -3.82 -65.69 -13.83
CA GLY A 625 -4.44 -64.98 -12.68
C GLY A 625 -5.73 -64.20 -12.97
N THR A 626 -6.29 -64.31 -14.18
CA THR A 626 -7.57 -63.65 -14.54
C THR A 626 -8.74 -64.22 -13.71
N ARG A 627 -9.50 -63.35 -13.03
CA ARG A 627 -10.75 -63.68 -12.34
C ARG A 627 -11.95 -63.17 -13.14
N ILE A 628 -12.91 -64.06 -13.42
CA ILE A 628 -14.14 -63.75 -14.18
C ILE A 628 -15.33 -63.87 -13.23
N THR A 629 -16.11 -62.79 -13.06
CA THR A 629 -17.36 -62.79 -12.29
C THR A 629 -18.53 -62.47 -13.22
N VAL A 630 -19.51 -63.38 -13.30
CA VAL A 630 -20.72 -63.21 -14.14
C VAL A 630 -21.92 -62.93 -13.22
N VAL A 631 -22.63 -61.83 -13.45
CA VAL A 631 -23.85 -61.45 -12.69
C VAL A 631 -25.02 -61.29 -13.65
N ASN A 632 -26.15 -61.96 -13.38
CA ASN A 632 -27.39 -61.81 -14.16
C ASN A 632 -28.24 -60.65 -13.58
N ALA A 633 -28.88 -59.87 -14.47
CA ALA A 633 -29.68 -58.68 -14.20
C ALA A 633 -30.96 -58.88 -13.33
N GLN A 634 -31.27 -60.11 -12.88
CA GLN A 634 -32.43 -60.37 -12.01
C GLN A 634 -32.08 -60.78 -10.56
N GLY A 635 -30.83 -60.62 -10.13
CA GLY A 635 -30.48 -60.76 -8.71
C GLY A 635 -30.54 -62.19 -8.14
N SER A 636 -30.67 -63.23 -8.98
CA SER A 636 -30.77 -64.64 -8.56
C SER A 636 -29.64 -65.56 -9.07
N GLY A 637 -28.54 -65.00 -9.59
CA GLY A 637 -27.39 -65.78 -10.09
C GLY A 637 -26.25 -65.89 -9.08
N GLY A 638 -25.80 -67.12 -8.78
CA GLY A 638 -24.65 -67.38 -7.91
C GLY A 638 -23.29 -67.09 -8.56
N ASN A 639 -22.28 -66.81 -7.72
CA ASN A 639 -20.91 -66.51 -8.14
C ASN A 639 -20.20 -67.75 -8.72
N VAL A 640 -19.51 -67.60 -9.85
CA VAL A 640 -18.52 -68.58 -10.33
C VAL A 640 -17.13 -68.01 -10.11
N THR A 641 -16.34 -68.66 -9.25
CA THR A 641 -14.92 -68.31 -9.05
C THR A 641 -14.07 -69.39 -9.70
N VAL A 642 -13.28 -69.01 -10.70
CA VAL A 642 -12.31 -69.92 -11.36
C VAL A 642 -10.92 -69.67 -10.76
N ALA A 643 -10.23 -70.73 -10.36
CA ALA A 643 -8.84 -70.66 -9.90
C ALA A 643 -7.87 -70.42 -11.08
N PRO A 644 -6.62 -69.98 -10.84
CA PRO A 644 -5.66 -69.70 -11.90
C PRO A 644 -5.35 -71.00 -12.66
N VAL A 645 -5.59 -71.03 -13.97
CA VAL A 645 -5.15 -72.15 -14.81
C VAL A 645 -4.58 -71.64 -16.12
N SER A 646 -3.44 -72.19 -16.51
CA SER A 646 -2.87 -72.07 -17.84
C SER A 646 -3.76 -72.82 -18.85
N GLY A 647 -4.09 -72.19 -19.99
CA GLY A 647 -4.72 -72.87 -21.13
C GLY A 647 -6.22 -72.65 -21.34
N VAL A 648 -6.86 -71.65 -20.70
CA VAL A 648 -8.26 -71.32 -21.01
C VAL A 648 -8.35 -70.65 -22.38
N THR A 649 -9.06 -71.30 -23.31
CA THR A 649 -9.34 -70.79 -24.65
C THR A 649 -10.81 -70.39 -24.77
N LEU A 650 -11.09 -69.17 -25.23
CA LEU A 650 -12.45 -68.72 -25.55
C LEU A 650 -12.77 -69.00 -27.02
N TYR A 651 -13.90 -69.64 -27.32
CA TYR A 651 -14.34 -69.92 -28.69
C TYR A 651 -15.75 -69.38 -28.95
N ARG A 652 -16.00 -68.94 -30.19
CA ARG A 652 -17.34 -68.53 -30.64
C ARG A 652 -17.93 -69.62 -31.54
N GLY A 653 -18.81 -70.45 -30.99
CA GLY A 653 -19.61 -71.42 -31.73
C GLY A 653 -21.01 -70.87 -32.05
N GLY A 654 -21.15 -70.12 -33.13
CA GLY A 654 -22.46 -69.60 -33.58
C GLY A 654 -22.99 -68.40 -32.79
N THR A 655 -24.33 -68.29 -32.64
CA THR A 655 -25.04 -67.15 -32.00
C THR A 655 -24.98 -67.14 -30.47
N SER A 656 -24.36 -68.14 -29.85
CA SER A 656 -24.19 -68.25 -28.39
C SER A 656 -22.69 -68.30 -28.06
N THR A 657 -22.26 -67.51 -27.07
CA THR A 657 -20.89 -67.55 -26.55
C THR A 657 -20.81 -68.63 -25.47
N ASN A 658 -20.08 -69.72 -25.74
CA ASN A 658 -19.82 -70.79 -24.76
C ASN A 658 -18.39 -70.68 -24.23
N ILE A 659 -18.18 -70.88 -22.93
CA ILE A 659 -16.86 -71.11 -22.35
C ILE A 659 -16.61 -72.62 -22.42
N VAL A 660 -15.61 -73.06 -23.20
CA VAL A 660 -15.24 -74.47 -23.33
C VAL A 660 -13.85 -74.68 -22.73
N LEU A 661 -13.73 -75.63 -21.80
CA LEU A 661 -12.46 -75.99 -21.15
C LEU A 661 -11.83 -77.17 -21.91
N SER A 662 -10.56 -77.10 -22.26
CA SER A 662 -9.87 -78.22 -22.92
C SER A 662 -9.58 -79.35 -21.93
N ALA A 663 -9.74 -80.60 -22.41
CA ALA A 663 -9.46 -81.82 -21.65
C ALA A 663 -8.06 -81.79 -21.01
N GLY A 664 -8.01 -82.04 -19.70
CA GLY A 664 -6.78 -82.02 -18.89
C GLY A 664 -6.60 -80.81 -17.97
N SER A 665 -7.49 -79.81 -18.04
CA SER A 665 -7.44 -78.64 -17.15
C SER A 665 -8.15 -78.94 -15.82
N ALA A 666 -7.41 -78.97 -14.71
CA ALA A 666 -7.99 -79.09 -13.38
C ALA A 666 -8.66 -77.78 -12.97
N VAL A 667 -9.97 -77.65 -13.20
CA VAL A 667 -10.79 -76.53 -12.72
C VAL A 667 -11.56 -76.97 -11.50
N THR A 668 -11.27 -76.40 -10.33
CA THR A 668 -12.08 -76.60 -9.13
C THR A 668 -13.22 -75.57 -9.12
N VAL A 669 -14.46 -76.03 -9.29
CA VAL A 669 -15.66 -75.19 -9.14
C VAL A 669 -15.95 -75.05 -7.65
N LEU A 670 -15.77 -73.85 -7.10
CA LEU A 670 -15.85 -73.64 -5.65
C LEU A 670 -17.30 -73.56 -5.12
N LYS A 671 -18.30 -73.29 -5.96
CA LYS A 671 -19.73 -73.41 -5.65
C LYS A 671 -20.59 -73.30 -6.91
N THR A 672 -21.68 -74.05 -7.00
CA THR A 672 -22.75 -73.86 -7.99
C THR A 672 -24.04 -73.42 -7.29
N GLY A 673 -24.71 -72.41 -7.84
CA GLY A 673 -26.13 -72.15 -7.56
C GLY A 673 -26.99 -72.80 -8.64
N ASP A 674 -28.29 -72.93 -8.36
CA ASP A 674 -29.25 -73.86 -8.99
C ASP A 674 -29.49 -73.72 -10.52
N ASN A 675 -28.73 -72.90 -11.26
CA ASN A 675 -28.88 -72.73 -12.72
C ASN A 675 -27.55 -72.48 -13.48
N ALA A 676 -26.42 -72.99 -13.00
CA ALA A 676 -25.16 -72.96 -13.75
C ALA A 676 -24.98 -74.24 -14.58
N TRP A 677 -25.08 -74.15 -15.92
CA TRP A 677 -24.73 -75.26 -16.81
C TRP A 677 -23.25 -75.16 -17.20
N ILE A 678 -22.45 -76.12 -16.73
CA ILE A 678 -21.08 -76.35 -17.17
C ILE A 678 -21.13 -77.62 -18.03
N GLY A 679 -20.96 -77.48 -19.35
CA GLY A 679 -20.74 -78.62 -20.23
C GLY A 679 -19.30 -79.09 -20.09
N LEU A 680 -19.12 -80.37 -19.73
CA LEU A 680 -17.83 -81.07 -19.79
C LEU A 680 -17.43 -81.35 -21.25
#